data_AF-A0A0C3S5C9-F1
#
_entry.id   AF-A0A0C3S5C9-F1
#
_cell.length_a   1.000
_cell.length_b   1.000
_cell.length_c   1.000
_cell.angle_alpha   90.00
_cell.angle_beta   90.00
_cell.angle_gamma   90.00
#
_symmetry.space_group_name_H-M   'P 1'
#
loop_
_entity.id
_entity.type
_entity.pdbx_description
1 polymer ?
#
loop_
_entity_poly.entity_id
_entity_poly.type
_entity_poly.pdbx_seq_one_letter_code
_entity_poly.pdbx_strand_id
1 'polypeptide(L)'
;MLNAITQLLGSTNASTTEATAGPPSRIEEDSFGAFSVDEYRPMKVAIIGAGASGIFAAIRFRQYIPNVQLVVYEQNDGIGGTWYVNKYPGVACDVPAHAVSRQLHPKVSRSYRYTYPRFTIDAAFQHDWSSMWSPGSEILAYIQGVAKKYKVEPYVKLRHQLTGATYDEDSGKWNLRIKRPAESPSETLEEIDDWADFVFCGIGVLHRWNWPDIAGLKDFKGIMVHSADWNLGGATWEDDIKDWGDKKVGVVGLGSSALQIVGALGPKVGELHHVVRGKAWIVPSFMTHVYQEKLHRELTSSVVTFTEEEKKSFEDPARLLEWRRSLEQVMNGMHKITLKGTPEQEFARNVCTQHVQKGLQTKPEYTKYLTPDFSVCSRRMTPAPGFLNAMCEDNYHLVDSPIARITPHGIDTEDGKHIDLDIIICATGFDTTYRFPFPIVGRNGVELQEKWTPHPTTYLSICVDGFPNMFFSNGPNSAVGTTGINMMMEHQVQYAVMCAMKLQRERLKSIEPKAEAITDFEKYMEVSSVWSESVPSWYKPYGPDGRVVGIWPGMSAAHIRVRCKITNARVGSALHHFRTLRYPRWEDFNYERVDNTSNRFFWFGNGMTDAENSTDKDRKPLVVKAEDSSEPDPGDAPYVEVPGSFNVDEYRPMRVAVIGAGASGICAAIRFRQYIPNLELVVYEQMDGVGGTWYANTYPGVACDVASHAFAEDIILQHDWSSMFSPGAEIHAYFEGIVDKYQLRQYIKLRHELVGARYDESAGKWRLGLRCPSKTSTDGFEEIDDTVDFVFNGIGLLHRWKWPDIEGLGDFKGVKVHSAGWNVSEGEVESWKDKSVAVIGLGSSALQIVAALGSKVGRLYNVTRSKAWVALPSVVGVYMAHLVKLTEEELKHLEDPEKLMAFRKDIEHAMNGLHTLTYPESPLQKGAQQVTREYMEKALEVKPGYAEALIPDFSLCCRRLTPTPGYINALRRDNVELVRSEIIRVSTHGLELADGRHLAADVIVCATGFDTSYQLPFPIIGRGGVALSTRWTPHPETYLSLCVDGFPNMFFSNGPNSATGTNSVLLMMEHQIMYAVRAARKLQRERLKSIEPKPEAVTDFVNYAKNYFKKTVFAEPVKSWYKPSGPEGPVVGLWPGSAPHLYRTMRSPRWEDFNYERLDHTNNGLYWLGDGMTHAETMENEDRT
;
A
#
# COMPACT_ATOMS: atom_id res chain seq x y z
N MET A 1 -8.17 -8.47 45.68
CA MET A 1 -7.89 -7.28 44.84
C MET A 1 -8.47 -7.47 43.44
N LEU A 2 -7.97 -8.42 42.63
CA LEU A 2 -8.48 -8.69 41.27
C LEU A 2 -10.02 -8.83 41.23
N ASN A 3 -10.60 -9.70 42.07
CA ASN A 3 -12.06 -9.92 42.15
C ASN A 3 -12.87 -8.65 42.48
N ALA A 4 -12.29 -7.64 43.15
CA ALA A 4 -12.99 -6.39 43.45
C ALA A 4 -13.05 -5.47 42.22
N ILE A 5 -12.00 -5.47 41.39
CA ILE A 5 -11.97 -4.78 40.10
C ILE A 5 -12.95 -5.48 39.14
N THR A 6 -12.97 -6.81 39.11
CA THR A 6 -13.94 -7.60 38.32
C THR A 6 -15.40 -7.34 38.76
N GLN A 7 -15.66 -7.18 40.06
CA GLN A 7 -17.00 -6.83 40.55
C GLN A 7 -17.43 -5.40 40.19
N LEU A 8 -16.53 -4.42 40.26
CA LEU A 8 -16.82 -3.02 39.87
C LEU A 8 -17.10 -2.84 38.37
N LEU A 9 -16.53 -3.69 37.51
CA LEU A 9 -16.76 -3.68 36.07
C LEU A 9 -17.98 -4.51 35.62
N GLY A 10 -18.61 -5.26 36.52
CA GLY A 10 -19.59 -6.31 36.18
C GLY A 10 -21.07 -5.92 36.26
N SER A 11 -21.43 -4.66 36.55
CA SER A 11 -22.80 -4.29 36.95
C SER A 11 -23.36 -3.01 36.33
N THR A 12 -23.42 -2.93 35.00
CA THR A 12 -24.22 -1.91 34.28
C THR A 12 -25.03 -2.54 33.14
N ASN A 13 -26.21 -3.07 33.45
CA ASN A 13 -27.19 -3.45 32.42
C ASN A 13 -27.82 -2.18 31.83
N ALA A 14 -27.32 -1.71 30.69
CA ALA A 14 -27.94 -0.64 29.94
C ALA A 14 -29.18 -1.16 29.19
N SER A 15 -30.37 -0.67 29.54
CA SER A 15 -31.61 -0.99 28.84
C SER A 15 -31.70 -0.23 27.50
N THR A 16 -31.50 -0.93 26.38
CA THR A 16 -31.67 -0.38 25.04
C THR A 16 -33.15 -0.08 24.76
N THR A 17 -33.52 1.20 24.81
CA THR A 17 -34.79 1.69 24.25
C THR A 17 -34.52 2.16 22.82
N GLU A 18 -35.19 1.55 21.85
CA GLU A 18 -35.05 1.95 20.44
C GLU A 18 -35.68 3.33 20.23
N ALA A 19 -34.87 4.32 19.86
CA ALA A 19 -35.32 5.66 19.49
C ALA A 19 -35.14 5.87 17.98
N THR A 20 -36.26 5.97 17.26
CA THR A 20 -36.28 6.22 15.81
C THR A 20 -35.92 7.68 15.50
N ALA A 21 -34.63 7.96 15.34
CA ALA A 21 -34.13 9.27 14.93
C ALA A 21 -34.22 9.45 13.40
N GLY A 22 -34.72 10.61 12.95
CA GLY A 22 -34.57 11.07 11.57
C GLY A 22 -33.15 11.54 11.27
N PRO A 23 -32.86 11.98 10.02
CA PRO A 23 -31.54 12.46 9.65
C PRO A 23 -31.12 13.66 10.53
N PRO A 24 -29.92 13.65 11.13
CA PRO A 24 -29.48 14.71 12.03
C PRO A 24 -29.25 16.03 11.29
N SER A 25 -29.49 17.14 11.99
CA SER A 25 -29.08 18.47 11.55
C SER A 25 -27.56 18.58 11.41
N ARG A 26 -27.10 19.46 10.51
CA ARG A 26 -25.70 19.78 10.21
C ARG A 26 -24.81 19.73 11.46
N ILE A 27 -23.83 18.82 11.41
CA ILE A 27 -22.83 18.58 12.46
C ILE A 27 -22.01 19.85 12.71
N GLU A 28 -21.74 20.20 13.98
CA GLU A 28 -20.95 21.39 14.34
C GLU A 28 -19.50 21.26 13.84
N GLU A 29 -18.96 22.34 13.27
CA GLU A 29 -17.67 22.35 12.54
C GLU A 29 -16.45 21.97 13.43
N ASP A 30 -16.58 22.11 14.75
CA ASP A 30 -15.53 21.82 15.74
C ASP A 30 -15.62 20.37 16.31
N SER A 31 -16.61 19.57 15.89
CA SER A 31 -16.95 18.28 16.50
C SER A 31 -16.30 17.05 15.83
N PHE A 32 -16.00 16.02 16.63
CA PHE A 32 -15.39 14.78 16.17
C PHE A 32 -16.43 13.74 15.72
N GLY A 33 -16.02 12.84 14.83
CA GLY A 33 -16.73 11.60 14.61
C GLY A 33 -16.83 10.79 15.91
N ALA A 34 -18.04 10.39 16.31
CA ALA A 34 -18.28 9.59 17.52
C ALA A 34 -17.81 8.12 17.41
N PHE A 35 -17.27 7.75 16.25
CA PHE A 35 -16.86 6.42 15.83
C PHE A 35 -15.37 6.13 16.06
N SER A 36 -14.97 4.86 15.90
CA SER A 36 -13.56 4.43 15.97
C SER A 36 -12.85 4.51 14.60
N VAL A 37 -11.53 4.69 14.56
CA VAL A 37 -10.76 4.85 13.30
C VAL A 37 -10.74 3.60 12.39
N ASP A 38 -11.17 2.45 12.89
CA ASP A 38 -11.37 1.22 12.14
C ASP A 38 -12.84 0.76 12.08
N GLU A 39 -13.73 1.76 12.01
CA GLU A 39 -15.16 1.67 11.72
C GLU A 39 -15.45 2.37 10.36
N TYR A 40 -15.84 1.60 9.33
CA TYR A 40 -15.49 1.79 7.89
C TYR A 40 -16.57 2.46 6.95
N ARG A 41 -17.10 1.82 5.87
CA ARG A 41 -18.17 2.34 4.92
C ARG A 41 -19.63 2.21 5.43
N PRO A 42 -20.74 2.08 4.67
CA PRO A 42 -21.23 0.75 4.31
C PRO A 42 -21.13 0.57 2.82
N MET A 43 -20.86 -0.66 2.38
CA MET A 43 -20.46 -0.85 1.01
C MET A 43 -21.14 -2.04 0.38
N LYS A 44 -22.17 -1.72 -0.39
CA LYS A 44 -22.64 -2.59 -1.44
C LYS A 44 -21.74 -2.45 -2.67
N VAL A 45 -21.12 -3.57 -3.07
CA VAL A 45 -20.29 -3.67 -4.27
C VAL A 45 -21.06 -4.51 -5.29
N ALA A 46 -21.40 -3.89 -6.42
CA ALA A 46 -21.99 -4.57 -7.56
C ALA A 46 -20.91 -4.87 -8.61
N ILE A 47 -20.77 -6.12 -9.00
CA ILE A 47 -19.88 -6.58 -10.07
C ILE A 47 -20.74 -6.95 -11.27
N ILE A 48 -20.39 -6.49 -12.46
CA ILE A 48 -21.12 -6.79 -13.70
C ILE A 48 -20.31 -7.78 -14.55
N GLY A 49 -20.90 -8.95 -14.80
CA GLY A 49 -20.29 -10.11 -15.48
C GLY A 49 -19.59 -11.08 -14.52
N ALA A 50 -19.83 -12.39 -14.70
CA ALA A 50 -19.20 -13.50 -13.98
C ALA A 50 -18.18 -14.26 -14.85
N GLY A 51 -17.47 -13.54 -15.72
CA GLY A 51 -16.20 -13.99 -16.30
C GLY A 51 -15.05 -13.92 -15.29
N ALA A 52 -13.83 -14.28 -15.73
CA ALA A 52 -12.64 -14.30 -14.87
C ALA A 52 -12.42 -12.99 -14.07
N SER A 53 -12.58 -11.82 -14.71
CA SER A 53 -12.57 -10.50 -14.04
C SER A 53 -13.51 -10.43 -12.84
N GLY A 54 -14.78 -10.81 -13.03
CA GLY A 54 -15.81 -10.68 -12.00
C GLY A 54 -15.66 -11.69 -10.87
N ILE A 55 -15.23 -12.92 -11.18
CA ILE A 55 -14.90 -13.93 -10.18
C ILE A 55 -13.68 -13.51 -9.35
N PHE A 56 -12.62 -12.99 -9.98
CA PHE A 56 -11.46 -12.44 -9.25
C PHE A 56 -11.84 -11.23 -8.40
N ALA A 57 -12.65 -10.30 -8.93
CA ALA A 57 -13.20 -9.18 -8.17
C ALA A 57 -13.99 -9.66 -6.95
N ALA A 58 -14.92 -10.60 -7.12
CA ALA A 58 -15.74 -11.13 -6.03
C ALA A 58 -14.89 -11.74 -4.90
N ILE A 59 -13.81 -12.45 -5.26
CA ILE A 59 -12.82 -12.98 -4.31
C ILE A 59 -12.14 -11.83 -3.55
N ARG A 60 -11.66 -10.78 -4.24
CA ARG A 60 -10.90 -9.69 -3.59
C ARG A 60 -11.76 -8.74 -2.77
N PHE A 61 -12.91 -8.30 -3.27
CA PHE A 61 -13.80 -7.44 -2.49
C PHE A 61 -14.19 -8.13 -1.18
N ARG A 62 -14.52 -9.43 -1.21
CA ARG A 62 -14.79 -10.23 0.01
C ARG A 62 -13.57 -10.48 0.91
N GLN A 63 -12.35 -10.51 0.37
CA GLN A 63 -11.12 -10.67 1.15
C GLN A 63 -10.69 -9.40 1.89
N TYR A 64 -10.92 -8.22 1.30
CA TYR A 64 -10.28 -6.97 1.76
C TYR A 64 -11.25 -5.87 2.24
N ILE A 65 -12.52 -5.91 1.85
CA ILE A 65 -13.55 -4.95 2.28
C ILE A 65 -14.34 -5.58 3.44
N PRO A 66 -14.11 -5.21 4.72
CA PRO A 66 -14.95 -5.66 5.82
C PRO A 66 -16.41 -5.26 5.61
N ASN A 67 -17.32 -6.20 5.90
CA ASN A 67 -18.78 -6.06 5.79
C ASN A 67 -19.26 -5.54 4.42
N VAL A 68 -18.62 -5.98 3.33
CA VAL A 68 -19.14 -5.79 1.97
C VAL A 68 -20.46 -6.56 1.78
N GLN A 69 -21.49 -5.88 1.28
CA GLN A 69 -22.63 -6.55 0.63
C GLN A 69 -22.27 -6.75 -0.84
N LEU A 70 -21.89 -7.98 -1.19
CA LEU A 70 -21.39 -8.30 -2.52
C LEU A 70 -22.51 -8.87 -3.41
N VAL A 71 -22.59 -8.41 -4.65
CA VAL A 71 -23.43 -9.04 -5.70
C VAL A 71 -22.66 -9.06 -7.03
N VAL A 72 -22.82 -10.15 -7.78
CA VAL A 72 -22.31 -10.31 -9.15
C VAL A 72 -23.49 -10.56 -10.08
N TYR A 73 -23.76 -9.67 -11.03
CA TYR A 73 -24.82 -9.82 -12.02
C TYR A 73 -24.27 -10.43 -13.30
N GLU A 74 -24.87 -11.53 -13.76
CA GLU A 74 -24.49 -12.24 -14.98
C GLU A 74 -25.74 -12.51 -15.83
N GLN A 75 -25.71 -12.07 -17.09
CA GLN A 75 -26.83 -12.21 -18.02
C GLN A 75 -27.00 -13.66 -18.51
N ASN A 76 -25.91 -14.43 -18.52
CA ASN A 76 -25.92 -15.85 -18.87
C ASN A 76 -26.46 -16.70 -17.71
N ASP A 77 -26.78 -17.96 -17.97
CA ASP A 77 -27.17 -18.96 -16.98
C ASP A 77 -26.03 -19.88 -16.52
N GLY A 78 -24.79 -19.43 -16.68
CA GLY A 78 -23.62 -20.02 -16.04
C GLY A 78 -22.44 -19.06 -15.89
N ILE A 79 -21.50 -19.45 -15.03
CA ILE A 79 -20.25 -18.72 -14.75
C ILE A 79 -19.21 -19.07 -15.83
N GLY A 80 -18.47 -18.06 -16.32
CA GLY A 80 -17.36 -18.25 -17.26
C GLY A 80 -17.14 -17.11 -18.27
N GLY A 81 -18.16 -16.27 -18.53
CA GLY A 81 -18.06 -15.17 -19.49
C GLY A 81 -17.76 -15.66 -20.91
N THR A 82 -16.71 -15.14 -21.55
CA THR A 82 -16.29 -15.54 -22.91
C THR A 82 -16.14 -17.06 -23.08
N TRP A 83 -15.65 -17.77 -22.04
CA TRP A 83 -15.49 -19.23 -22.04
C TRP A 83 -16.80 -20.02 -21.84
N TYR A 84 -17.87 -19.36 -21.38
CA TYR A 84 -19.21 -19.96 -21.30
C TYR A 84 -19.96 -19.85 -22.64
N VAL A 85 -19.79 -18.71 -23.33
CA VAL A 85 -20.48 -18.37 -24.58
C VAL A 85 -19.85 -19.04 -25.81
N ASN A 86 -18.52 -19.10 -25.90
CA ASN A 86 -17.84 -19.60 -27.09
C ASN A 86 -17.65 -21.12 -27.01
N LYS A 87 -18.41 -21.87 -27.82
CA LYS A 87 -18.44 -23.35 -27.87
C LYS A 87 -18.03 -23.93 -29.22
N TYR A 88 -17.47 -23.11 -30.11
CA TYR A 88 -17.19 -23.46 -31.51
C TYR A 88 -16.07 -24.50 -31.70
N PRO A 89 -16.02 -25.19 -32.85
CA PRO A 89 -14.99 -26.16 -33.18
C PRO A 89 -13.56 -25.69 -32.94
N GLY A 90 -12.81 -26.45 -32.14
CA GLY A 90 -11.41 -26.15 -31.84
C GLY A 90 -11.16 -24.98 -30.87
N VAL A 91 -12.20 -24.48 -30.17
CA VAL A 91 -12.04 -23.37 -29.21
C VAL A 91 -11.01 -23.71 -28.11
N ALA A 92 -9.92 -22.95 -28.07
CA ALA A 92 -8.79 -23.17 -27.17
C ALA A 92 -8.10 -21.86 -26.78
N CYS A 93 -7.35 -21.86 -25.67
CA CYS A 93 -6.60 -20.67 -25.23
C CYS A 93 -5.41 -20.34 -26.15
N ASP A 94 -5.20 -19.05 -26.46
CA ASP A 94 -4.13 -18.58 -27.35
C ASP A 94 -2.78 -18.36 -26.63
N VAL A 95 -2.75 -18.60 -25.32
CA VAL A 95 -1.59 -18.51 -24.44
C VAL A 95 -1.41 -19.82 -23.66
N PRO A 96 -0.19 -20.15 -23.21
CA PRO A 96 0.09 -21.24 -22.27
C PRO A 96 -0.95 -21.41 -21.15
N ALA A 97 -1.64 -22.55 -21.09
CA ALA A 97 -2.65 -22.85 -20.07
C ALA A 97 -2.08 -22.78 -18.63
N HIS A 98 -0.81 -23.15 -18.45
CA HIS A 98 -0.10 -23.01 -17.18
C HIS A 98 0.14 -21.54 -16.75
N ALA A 99 0.12 -20.57 -17.68
CA ALA A 99 0.10 -19.14 -17.38
C ALA A 99 -1.34 -18.60 -17.11
N VAL A 100 -2.36 -19.46 -17.16
CA VAL A 100 -3.74 -19.19 -16.72
C VAL A 100 -3.96 -19.63 -15.26
N SER A 101 -3.27 -20.68 -14.78
CA SER A 101 -3.37 -21.17 -13.39
C SER A 101 -2.25 -20.67 -12.47
N ARG A 102 -2.56 -19.72 -11.58
CA ARG A 102 -1.57 -19.05 -10.69
C ARG A 102 -1.59 -19.51 -9.23
N GLN A 103 -0.40 -19.54 -8.64
CA GLN A 103 -0.12 -19.66 -7.20
C GLN A 103 1.15 -18.85 -6.94
N LEU A 104 1.28 -18.16 -5.80
CA LEU A 104 2.53 -17.48 -5.41
C LEU A 104 2.96 -17.93 -4.01
N HIS A 105 4.06 -18.68 -3.96
CA HIS A 105 4.46 -19.45 -2.79
C HIS A 105 4.72 -18.58 -1.54
N PRO A 106 4.11 -18.88 -0.37
CA PRO A 106 4.10 -17.99 0.78
C PRO A 106 5.45 -17.76 1.50
N LYS A 107 6.57 -18.29 1.01
CA LYS A 107 7.91 -18.01 1.56
C LYS A 107 8.71 -16.96 0.76
N VAL A 108 8.28 -16.55 -0.43
CA VAL A 108 8.99 -15.50 -1.19
C VAL A 108 8.77 -14.13 -0.51
N SER A 109 9.89 -13.44 -0.23
CA SER A 109 10.02 -12.19 0.52
C SER A 109 9.43 -12.16 1.94
N ARG A 110 10.33 -12.03 2.93
CA ARG A 110 10.03 -11.44 4.26
C ARG A 110 10.00 -9.90 4.24
N SER A 111 10.53 -9.26 3.19
CA SER A 111 10.76 -7.81 3.09
C SER A 111 9.58 -6.98 2.56
N TYR A 112 8.51 -7.57 2.01
CA TYR A 112 7.37 -6.80 1.45
C TYR A 112 6.12 -6.72 2.35
N ARG A 113 6.25 -6.89 3.67
CA ARG A 113 5.10 -6.87 4.61
C ARG A 113 4.38 -5.52 4.79
N TYR A 114 5.01 -4.39 4.44
CA TYR A 114 4.63 -3.06 4.96
C TYR A 114 3.91 -2.13 3.96
N THR A 115 3.50 -2.62 2.78
CA THR A 115 2.63 -1.90 1.83
C THR A 115 1.57 -2.84 1.26
N TYR A 116 0.50 -3.02 2.06
CA TYR A 116 -0.65 -3.89 1.83
C TYR A 116 -0.38 -5.42 1.88
N PRO A 117 -1.38 -6.25 2.25
CA PRO A 117 -1.20 -7.72 2.36
C PRO A 117 -1.12 -8.38 0.98
N ARG A 118 -0.54 -9.59 0.91
CA ARG A 118 -0.37 -10.37 -0.33
C ARG A 118 -1.66 -10.51 -1.15
N PHE A 119 -1.82 -9.67 -2.16
CA PHE A 119 -2.90 -9.76 -3.14
C PHE A 119 -2.62 -10.86 -4.17
N THR A 120 -2.49 -12.12 -3.76
CA THR A 120 -2.31 -13.28 -4.65
C THR A 120 -3.52 -14.20 -4.55
N ILE A 121 -4.03 -14.73 -5.66
CA ILE A 121 -5.03 -15.81 -5.61
C ILE A 121 -4.24 -17.12 -5.58
N ASP A 122 -4.33 -17.87 -4.48
CA ASP A 122 -3.98 -19.29 -4.50
C ASP A 122 -5.12 -20.02 -5.21
N ALA A 123 -5.13 -19.94 -6.55
CA ALA A 123 -6.19 -20.53 -7.36
C ALA A 123 -6.27 -22.06 -7.19
N ALA A 124 -7.29 -22.70 -7.74
CA ALA A 124 -7.31 -24.16 -7.76
C ALA A 124 -6.04 -24.68 -8.48
N PHE A 125 -5.43 -25.74 -7.96
CA PHE A 125 -4.34 -26.39 -8.67
C PHE A 125 -4.91 -27.08 -9.91
N GLN A 126 -4.85 -26.41 -11.05
CA GLN A 126 -4.96 -27.07 -12.35
C GLN A 126 -3.53 -27.35 -12.81
N HIS A 127 -3.13 -28.61 -12.64
CA HIS A 127 -1.81 -29.19 -12.95
C HIS A 127 -1.91 -30.27 -14.05
N ASP A 128 -3.14 -30.62 -14.42
CA ASP A 128 -3.58 -31.75 -15.24
C ASP A 128 -4.10 -31.34 -16.63
N TRP A 129 -3.93 -30.06 -16.99
CA TRP A 129 -4.23 -29.50 -18.32
C TRP A 129 -3.84 -30.49 -19.44
N SER A 130 -4.73 -30.74 -20.41
CA SER A 130 -4.45 -31.75 -21.45
C SER A 130 -3.32 -31.33 -22.39
N SER A 131 -3.14 -30.03 -22.60
CA SER A 131 -2.19 -29.48 -23.57
C SER A 131 -1.77 -28.05 -23.24
N MET A 132 -0.72 -27.59 -23.92
CA MET A 132 -0.16 -26.25 -23.77
C MET A 132 -1.17 -25.15 -24.11
N TRP A 133 -2.11 -25.45 -25.02
CA TRP A 133 -3.22 -24.59 -25.45
C TRP A 133 -4.54 -25.31 -25.15
N SER A 134 -4.85 -25.48 -23.85
CA SER A 134 -6.01 -26.26 -23.41
C SER A 134 -7.34 -25.82 -24.06
N PRO A 135 -8.24 -26.79 -24.35
CA PRO A 135 -9.60 -26.54 -24.81
C PRO A 135 -10.37 -25.58 -23.90
N GLY A 136 -11.29 -24.81 -24.49
CA GLY A 136 -12.11 -23.83 -23.77
C GLY A 136 -12.97 -24.43 -22.66
N SER A 137 -13.33 -25.71 -22.77
CA SER A 137 -14.04 -26.48 -21.73
C SER A 137 -13.20 -26.67 -20.46
N GLU A 138 -11.89 -26.91 -20.57
CA GLU A 138 -10.98 -26.96 -19.40
C GLU A 138 -10.83 -25.57 -18.76
N ILE A 139 -10.71 -24.51 -19.56
CA ILE A 139 -10.63 -23.13 -19.05
C ILE A 139 -11.93 -22.73 -18.33
N LEU A 140 -13.09 -23.12 -18.87
CA LEU A 140 -14.39 -22.92 -18.24
C LEU A 140 -14.51 -23.66 -16.91
N ALA A 141 -14.15 -24.95 -16.89
CA ALA A 141 -14.16 -25.78 -15.69
C ALA A 141 -13.22 -25.23 -14.61
N TYR A 142 -12.04 -24.71 -14.99
CA TYR A 142 -11.11 -24.04 -14.08
C TYR A 142 -11.72 -22.77 -13.45
N ILE A 143 -12.35 -21.89 -14.24
CA ILE A 143 -12.99 -20.66 -13.71
C ILE A 143 -14.13 -21.02 -12.73
N GLN A 144 -14.94 -22.02 -13.06
CA GLN A 144 -16.01 -22.52 -12.19
C GLN A 144 -15.43 -23.18 -10.92
N GLY A 145 -14.36 -23.96 -11.05
CA GLY A 145 -13.62 -24.55 -9.93
C GLY A 145 -13.02 -23.51 -8.98
N VAL A 146 -12.50 -22.39 -9.51
CA VAL A 146 -12.05 -21.24 -8.72
C VAL A 146 -13.22 -20.57 -8.00
N ALA A 147 -14.35 -20.34 -8.69
CA ALA A 147 -15.55 -19.75 -8.09
C ALA A 147 -16.07 -20.59 -6.90
N LYS A 148 -16.09 -21.91 -7.06
CA LYS A 148 -16.47 -22.90 -6.06
C LYS A 148 -15.47 -23.00 -4.91
N LYS A 149 -14.16 -23.09 -5.20
CA LYS A 149 -13.07 -23.12 -4.19
C LYS A 149 -13.17 -21.94 -3.22
N TYR A 150 -13.42 -20.74 -3.74
CA TYR A 150 -13.54 -19.53 -2.94
C TYR A 150 -14.95 -19.27 -2.38
N LYS A 151 -15.95 -20.10 -2.75
CA LYS A 151 -17.36 -19.96 -2.34
C LYS A 151 -17.95 -18.60 -2.74
N VAL A 152 -17.73 -18.16 -3.99
CA VAL A 152 -18.32 -16.92 -4.51
C VAL A 152 -19.63 -17.14 -5.28
N GLU A 153 -19.96 -18.37 -5.64
CA GLU A 153 -21.22 -18.75 -6.31
C GLU A 153 -22.49 -18.17 -5.64
N PRO A 154 -22.64 -18.10 -4.30
CA PRO A 154 -23.84 -17.53 -3.66
C PRO A 154 -24.06 -16.03 -3.90
N TYR A 155 -23.02 -15.29 -4.31
CA TYR A 155 -23.12 -13.87 -4.66
C TYR A 155 -23.46 -13.65 -6.14
N VAL A 156 -23.43 -14.70 -6.97
CA VAL A 156 -23.71 -14.62 -8.41
C VAL A 156 -25.22 -14.74 -8.65
N LYS A 157 -25.76 -13.79 -9.43
CA LYS A 157 -27.13 -13.75 -9.92
C LYS A 157 -27.10 -14.00 -11.43
N LEU A 158 -27.35 -15.25 -11.80
CA LEU A 158 -27.45 -15.71 -13.18
C LEU A 158 -28.77 -15.27 -13.82
N ARG A 159 -28.82 -15.15 -15.14
CA ARG A 159 -29.94 -14.56 -15.91
C ARG A 159 -30.33 -13.14 -15.45
N HIS A 160 -29.41 -12.37 -14.89
CA HIS A 160 -29.63 -10.98 -14.48
C HIS A 160 -28.77 -10.04 -15.34
N GLN A 161 -29.41 -9.30 -16.25
CA GLN A 161 -28.77 -8.42 -17.22
C GLN A 161 -28.86 -6.96 -16.78
N LEU A 162 -27.75 -6.23 -16.79
CA LEU A 162 -27.75 -4.77 -16.61
C LEU A 162 -28.37 -4.11 -17.87
N THR A 163 -29.39 -3.28 -17.69
CA THR A 163 -30.09 -2.53 -18.76
C THR A 163 -29.95 -1.02 -18.63
N GLY A 164 -29.31 -0.53 -17.55
CA GLY A 164 -28.82 0.83 -17.42
C GLY A 164 -28.18 1.08 -16.06
N ALA A 165 -27.29 2.06 -15.98
CA ALA A 165 -26.68 2.51 -14.72
C ALA A 165 -26.69 4.04 -14.65
N THR A 166 -27.04 4.60 -13.50
CA THR A 166 -27.10 6.05 -13.26
C THR A 166 -26.45 6.39 -11.93
N TYR A 167 -25.53 7.36 -11.89
CA TYR A 167 -24.99 7.89 -10.65
C TYR A 167 -25.98 8.89 -10.01
N ASP A 168 -26.27 8.69 -8.73
CA ASP A 168 -27.03 9.60 -7.90
C ASP A 168 -26.10 10.46 -7.06
N GLU A 169 -26.21 11.77 -7.23
CA GLU A 169 -25.28 12.76 -6.68
C GLU A 169 -25.48 12.98 -5.18
N ASP A 170 -26.72 12.91 -4.69
CA ASP A 170 -27.05 13.15 -3.27
C ASP A 170 -26.58 12.00 -2.36
N SER A 171 -26.96 10.76 -2.69
CA SER A 171 -26.52 9.57 -1.93
C SER A 171 -25.09 9.13 -2.27
N GLY A 172 -24.59 9.53 -3.44
CA GLY A 172 -23.29 9.15 -3.96
C GLY A 172 -23.19 7.69 -4.42
N LYS A 173 -24.30 7.12 -4.87
CA LYS A 173 -24.45 5.70 -5.24
C LYS A 173 -24.82 5.53 -6.70
N TRP A 174 -24.57 4.35 -7.22
CA TRP A 174 -25.12 3.92 -8.51
C TRP A 174 -26.48 3.27 -8.31
N ASN A 175 -27.50 3.75 -9.02
CA ASN A 175 -28.68 2.96 -9.33
C ASN A 175 -28.40 2.10 -10.57
N LEU A 176 -28.76 0.81 -10.50
CA LEU A 176 -28.53 -0.19 -11.52
C LEU A 176 -29.87 -0.82 -11.89
N ARG A 177 -30.30 -0.65 -13.14
CA ARG A 177 -31.49 -1.33 -13.66
C ARG A 177 -31.10 -2.72 -14.14
N ILE A 178 -31.68 -3.73 -13.50
CA ILE A 178 -31.37 -5.15 -13.70
C ILE A 178 -32.62 -5.86 -14.21
N LYS A 179 -32.53 -6.41 -15.42
CA LYS A 179 -33.56 -7.27 -16.01
C LYS A 179 -33.33 -8.73 -15.59
N ARG A 180 -34.36 -9.38 -15.03
CA ARG A 180 -34.30 -10.75 -14.50
C ARG A 180 -35.60 -11.54 -14.80
N PRO A 181 -35.59 -12.89 -14.74
CA PRO A 181 -36.81 -13.67 -14.60
C PRO A 181 -37.58 -13.26 -13.35
N ALA A 182 -38.91 -13.17 -13.45
CA ALA A 182 -39.77 -12.93 -12.31
C ALA A 182 -39.70 -14.08 -11.28
N GLU A 183 -40.08 -13.81 -10.03
CA GLU A 183 -40.11 -14.81 -8.96
C GLU A 183 -41.34 -15.75 -9.05
N SER A 184 -42.24 -15.49 -10.00
CA SER A 184 -43.36 -16.34 -10.43
C SER A 184 -42.88 -17.42 -11.42
N PRO A 185 -43.51 -18.62 -11.48
CA PRO A 185 -43.17 -19.69 -12.43
C PRO A 185 -43.57 -19.40 -13.91
N SER A 186 -43.57 -18.13 -14.31
CA SER A 186 -43.80 -17.65 -15.67
C SER A 186 -42.50 -17.17 -16.29
N GLU A 187 -42.27 -17.42 -17.59
CA GLU A 187 -41.07 -16.95 -18.34
C GLU A 187 -41.03 -15.43 -18.58
N THR A 188 -41.83 -14.67 -17.84
CA THR A 188 -41.90 -13.21 -17.83
C THR A 188 -40.63 -12.63 -17.23
N LEU A 189 -39.96 -11.76 -17.98
CA LEU A 189 -38.86 -10.94 -17.49
C LEU A 189 -39.40 -9.65 -16.87
N GLU A 190 -38.86 -9.28 -15.70
CA GLU A 190 -39.08 -8.01 -15.02
C GLU A 190 -37.79 -7.18 -14.99
N GLU A 191 -37.90 -5.87 -14.76
CA GLU A 191 -36.77 -4.97 -14.52
C GLU A 191 -36.89 -4.42 -13.09
N ILE A 192 -35.79 -4.47 -12.34
CA ILE A 192 -35.70 -3.96 -10.96
C ILE A 192 -34.57 -2.93 -10.85
N ASP A 193 -34.75 -1.93 -9.99
CA ASP A 193 -33.67 -1.02 -9.56
C ASP A 193 -32.90 -1.63 -8.39
N ASP A 194 -31.56 -1.54 -8.42
CA ASP A 194 -30.69 -1.91 -7.31
C ASP A 194 -29.55 -0.92 -7.09
N TRP A 195 -29.23 -0.65 -5.82
CA TRP A 195 -28.36 0.45 -5.41
C TRP A 195 -27.01 -0.04 -4.90
N ALA A 196 -25.92 0.54 -5.40
CA ALA A 196 -24.55 0.15 -5.05
C ALA A 196 -23.66 1.35 -4.71
N ASP A 197 -22.86 1.22 -3.65
CA ASP A 197 -21.85 2.20 -3.25
C ASP A 197 -20.62 2.21 -4.17
N PHE A 198 -20.37 1.08 -4.86
CA PHE A 198 -19.25 0.87 -5.77
C PHE A 198 -19.63 -0.10 -6.90
N VAL A 199 -19.22 0.19 -8.13
CA VAL A 199 -19.50 -0.64 -9.31
C VAL A 199 -18.21 -1.10 -9.97
N PHE A 200 -18.09 -2.41 -10.19
CA PHE A 200 -16.96 -2.99 -10.90
C PHE A 200 -17.43 -3.67 -12.20
N CYS A 201 -17.13 -3.05 -13.33
CA CYS A 201 -17.43 -3.58 -14.64
C CYS A 201 -16.40 -4.66 -15.03
N GLY A 202 -16.80 -5.92 -14.91
CA GLY A 202 -16.02 -7.10 -15.31
C GLY A 202 -16.30 -7.55 -16.76
N ILE A 203 -17.04 -6.76 -17.54
CA ILE A 203 -17.43 -7.07 -18.93
C ILE A 203 -16.20 -6.95 -19.84
N GLY A 204 -15.72 -8.08 -20.37
CA GLY A 204 -14.59 -8.10 -21.32
C GLY A 204 -15.00 -7.66 -22.73
N VAL A 205 -14.04 -7.15 -23.51
CA VAL A 205 -14.28 -6.59 -24.86
C VAL A 205 -14.80 -7.60 -25.89
N LEU A 206 -14.64 -8.90 -25.64
CA LEU A 206 -15.10 -9.99 -26.51
C LEU A 206 -16.43 -10.58 -26.00
N HIS A 207 -17.48 -9.76 -25.99
CA HIS A 207 -18.84 -10.14 -25.54
C HIS A 207 -19.95 -9.78 -26.55
N ARG A 208 -19.84 -8.63 -27.23
CA ARG A 208 -20.77 -8.22 -28.31
C ARG A 208 -20.30 -8.80 -29.65
N TRP A 209 -21.02 -9.77 -30.19
CA TRP A 209 -20.85 -10.21 -31.57
C TRP A 209 -22.00 -9.65 -32.43
N ASN A 210 -21.79 -9.60 -33.75
CA ASN A 210 -22.82 -9.22 -34.71
C ASN A 210 -22.71 -10.10 -35.96
N TRP A 211 -23.83 -10.35 -36.61
CA TRP A 211 -23.85 -10.90 -37.96
C TRP A 211 -23.16 -9.95 -38.96
N PRO A 212 -22.43 -10.45 -39.96
CA PRO A 212 -21.81 -9.60 -40.98
C PRO A 212 -22.87 -9.01 -41.91
N ASP A 213 -22.70 -7.75 -42.30
CA ASP A 213 -23.54 -7.13 -43.33
C ASP A 213 -23.20 -7.72 -44.70
N ILE A 214 -24.06 -8.62 -45.18
CA ILE A 214 -23.97 -9.32 -46.46
C ILE A 214 -25.40 -9.46 -47.01
N ALA A 215 -25.60 -9.03 -48.26
CA ALA A 215 -26.89 -9.17 -48.93
C ALA A 215 -27.34 -10.64 -48.97
N GLY A 216 -28.61 -10.91 -48.67
CA GLY A 216 -29.17 -12.26 -48.69
C GLY A 216 -28.77 -13.19 -47.53
N LEU A 217 -28.08 -12.70 -46.48
CA LEU A 217 -27.68 -13.52 -45.31
C LEU A 217 -28.84 -14.34 -44.69
N LYS A 218 -30.06 -13.78 -44.68
CA LYS A 218 -31.27 -14.42 -44.14
C LYS A 218 -32.01 -15.32 -45.14
N ASP A 219 -31.58 -15.35 -46.40
CA ASP A 219 -32.23 -16.12 -47.46
C ASP A 219 -31.70 -17.55 -47.57
N PHE A 220 -30.54 -17.85 -46.97
CA PHE A 220 -29.96 -19.19 -46.89
C PHE A 220 -30.95 -20.22 -46.29
N LYS A 221 -30.88 -21.47 -46.75
CA LYS A 221 -31.75 -22.58 -46.30
C LYS A 221 -31.00 -23.72 -45.60
N GLY A 222 -29.67 -23.69 -45.65
CA GLY A 222 -28.80 -24.55 -44.86
C GLY A 222 -28.59 -24.04 -43.43
N ILE A 223 -27.62 -24.63 -42.71
CA ILE A 223 -27.29 -24.24 -41.33
C ILE A 223 -26.45 -22.96 -41.33
N MET A 224 -26.98 -21.87 -40.78
CA MET A 224 -26.28 -20.59 -40.57
C MET A 224 -25.94 -20.43 -39.08
N VAL A 225 -24.66 -20.27 -38.73
CA VAL A 225 -24.20 -20.13 -37.34
C VAL A 225 -23.08 -19.08 -37.22
N HIS A 226 -23.06 -18.31 -36.12
CA HIS A 226 -21.94 -17.43 -35.79
C HIS A 226 -21.04 -18.11 -34.74
N SER A 227 -19.71 -17.94 -34.81
CA SER A 227 -18.80 -18.66 -33.89
C SER A 227 -19.05 -18.34 -32.41
N ALA A 228 -19.51 -17.12 -32.10
CA ALA A 228 -19.89 -16.69 -30.76
C ALA A 228 -21.35 -17.01 -30.37
N ASP A 229 -22.08 -17.77 -31.19
CA ASP A 229 -23.47 -18.22 -30.97
C ASP A 229 -23.64 -19.69 -31.39
N TRP A 230 -22.68 -20.51 -30.98
CA TRP A 230 -22.63 -21.93 -31.34
C TRP A 230 -23.61 -22.72 -30.45
N ASN A 231 -24.86 -22.80 -30.90
CA ASN A 231 -25.99 -23.39 -30.17
C ASN A 231 -26.80 -24.36 -31.04
N LEU A 232 -26.16 -25.47 -31.46
CA LEU A 232 -26.76 -26.48 -32.34
C LEU A 232 -27.40 -27.67 -31.59
N GLY A 233 -27.21 -27.74 -30.26
CA GLY A 233 -27.96 -28.62 -29.35
C GLY A 233 -27.21 -29.85 -28.82
N GLY A 234 -25.99 -30.11 -29.28
CA GLY A 234 -25.09 -31.13 -28.75
C GLY A 234 -24.50 -30.79 -27.38
N ALA A 235 -23.89 -31.78 -26.74
CA ALA A 235 -23.13 -31.59 -25.50
C ALA A 235 -21.70 -31.09 -25.76
N THR A 236 -21.14 -31.46 -26.91
CA THR A 236 -19.87 -31.01 -27.46
C THR A 236 -20.03 -30.55 -28.91
N TRP A 237 -19.08 -29.78 -29.44
CA TRP A 237 -19.11 -29.40 -30.86
C TRP A 237 -18.90 -30.62 -31.77
N GLU A 238 -18.24 -31.67 -31.28
CA GLU A 238 -18.14 -32.95 -31.97
C GLU A 238 -19.51 -33.65 -32.13
N ASP A 239 -20.42 -33.51 -31.15
CA ASP A 239 -21.79 -34.04 -31.24
C ASP A 239 -22.67 -33.28 -32.25
N ASP A 240 -22.44 -31.97 -32.38
CA ASP A 240 -23.15 -31.07 -33.31
C ASP A 240 -22.84 -31.40 -34.78
N ILE A 241 -21.59 -31.78 -35.07
CA ILE A 241 -21.08 -31.95 -36.44
C ILE A 241 -20.97 -33.40 -36.91
N LYS A 242 -21.33 -34.38 -36.08
CA LYS A 242 -21.15 -35.82 -36.38
C LYS A 242 -21.73 -36.27 -37.74
N ASP A 243 -22.78 -35.59 -38.19
CA ASP A 243 -23.53 -35.85 -39.43
C ASP A 243 -23.07 -34.94 -40.61
N TRP A 244 -21.92 -34.26 -40.49
CA TRP A 244 -21.39 -33.30 -41.47
C TRP A 244 -20.33 -33.88 -42.42
N GLY A 245 -19.99 -35.17 -42.30
CA GLY A 245 -18.88 -35.81 -43.04
C GLY A 245 -19.01 -35.82 -44.56
N ASP A 246 -20.20 -35.56 -45.10
CA ASP A 246 -20.53 -35.43 -46.53
C ASP A 246 -20.89 -33.98 -46.94
N LYS A 247 -20.90 -33.03 -46.00
CA LYS A 247 -21.45 -31.67 -46.19
C LYS A 247 -20.42 -30.66 -46.71
N LYS A 248 -20.92 -29.67 -47.45
CA LYS A 248 -20.18 -28.49 -47.93
C LYS A 248 -20.29 -27.36 -46.90
N VAL A 249 -19.18 -27.04 -46.23
CA VAL A 249 -19.14 -26.09 -45.12
C VAL A 249 -18.36 -24.84 -45.51
N GLY A 250 -19.01 -23.68 -45.48
CA GLY A 250 -18.40 -22.37 -45.66
C GLY A 250 -17.94 -21.77 -44.32
N VAL A 251 -16.71 -21.27 -44.23
CA VAL A 251 -16.22 -20.52 -43.07
C VAL A 251 -15.84 -19.11 -43.52
N VAL A 252 -16.46 -18.08 -42.94
CA VAL A 252 -16.26 -16.68 -43.32
C VAL A 252 -15.42 -15.95 -42.26
N GLY A 253 -14.16 -15.63 -42.59
CA GLY A 253 -13.27 -14.88 -41.69
C GLY A 253 -11.78 -15.16 -41.92
N LEU A 254 -10.93 -14.52 -41.09
CA LEU A 254 -9.52 -14.88 -40.89
C LEU A 254 -9.03 -14.45 -39.49
N GLY A 255 -9.97 -14.40 -38.52
CA GLY A 255 -9.67 -14.13 -37.10
C GLY A 255 -9.39 -15.43 -36.33
N SER A 256 -9.04 -15.33 -35.05
CA SER A 256 -8.65 -16.47 -34.21
C SER A 256 -9.61 -17.66 -34.29
N SER A 257 -10.92 -17.38 -34.23
CA SER A 257 -11.97 -18.40 -34.32
C SER A 257 -12.03 -19.07 -35.70
N ALA A 258 -11.84 -18.33 -36.79
CA ALA A 258 -11.79 -18.93 -38.14
C ALA A 258 -10.63 -19.91 -38.28
N LEU A 259 -9.46 -19.55 -37.75
CA LEU A 259 -8.26 -20.39 -37.79
C LEU A 259 -8.43 -21.69 -36.96
N GLN A 260 -9.03 -21.58 -35.76
CA GLN A 260 -9.35 -22.73 -34.91
C GLN A 260 -10.44 -23.63 -35.54
N ILE A 261 -11.51 -23.04 -36.07
CA ILE A 261 -12.62 -23.77 -36.71
C ILE A 261 -12.14 -24.52 -37.96
N VAL A 262 -11.35 -23.89 -38.85
CA VAL A 262 -10.81 -24.55 -40.05
C VAL A 262 -9.86 -25.69 -39.68
N GLY A 263 -8.97 -25.48 -38.69
CA GLY A 263 -8.06 -26.53 -38.21
C GLY A 263 -8.77 -27.72 -37.55
N ALA A 264 -9.95 -27.50 -36.96
CA ALA A 264 -10.73 -28.53 -36.29
C ALA A 264 -11.75 -29.24 -37.21
N LEU A 265 -12.33 -28.54 -38.19
CA LEU A 265 -13.34 -29.08 -39.11
C LEU A 265 -12.76 -29.75 -40.35
N GLY A 266 -11.59 -29.32 -40.86
CA GLY A 266 -10.97 -29.87 -42.08
C GLY A 266 -11.01 -31.40 -42.20
N PRO A 267 -10.53 -32.17 -41.21
CA PRO A 267 -10.54 -33.64 -41.26
C PRO A 267 -11.88 -34.28 -40.87
N LYS A 268 -13.00 -33.54 -40.87
CA LYS A 268 -14.32 -33.98 -40.38
C LYS A 268 -15.51 -33.66 -41.31
N VAL A 269 -15.30 -32.94 -42.42
CA VAL A 269 -16.38 -32.48 -43.32
C VAL A 269 -16.11 -32.84 -44.79
N GLY A 270 -17.17 -32.88 -45.61
CA GLY A 270 -17.09 -33.30 -47.01
C GLY A 270 -16.29 -32.34 -47.89
N GLU A 271 -16.60 -31.04 -47.83
CA GLU A 271 -15.82 -29.95 -48.43
C GLU A 271 -15.75 -28.76 -47.47
N LEU A 272 -14.61 -28.07 -47.41
CA LEU A 272 -14.40 -26.90 -46.54
C LEU A 272 -14.00 -25.67 -47.36
N HIS A 273 -14.95 -24.76 -47.56
CA HIS A 273 -14.81 -23.53 -48.34
C HIS A 273 -14.49 -22.34 -47.41
N HIS A 274 -13.22 -21.93 -47.35
CA HIS A 274 -12.78 -20.89 -46.43
C HIS A 274 -12.71 -19.52 -47.14
N VAL A 275 -13.62 -18.62 -46.76
CA VAL A 275 -13.79 -17.28 -47.34
C VAL A 275 -12.97 -16.25 -46.57
N VAL A 276 -11.85 -15.83 -47.18
CA VAL A 276 -10.78 -15.11 -46.48
C VAL A 276 -10.81 -13.61 -46.79
N ARG A 277 -11.24 -12.81 -45.80
CA ARG A 277 -11.32 -11.34 -45.89
C ARG A 277 -10.01 -10.66 -45.44
N GLY A 278 -8.98 -10.74 -46.29
CA GLY A 278 -7.67 -10.08 -46.11
C GLY A 278 -6.52 -11.03 -45.76
N LYS A 279 -5.47 -10.52 -45.09
CA LYS A 279 -4.26 -11.30 -44.71
C LYS A 279 -4.06 -11.41 -43.20
N ALA A 280 -3.36 -12.45 -42.76
CA ALA A 280 -2.94 -12.62 -41.36
C ALA A 280 -1.60 -13.39 -41.27
N TRP A 281 -0.85 -13.16 -40.19
CA TRP A 281 0.36 -13.94 -39.89
C TRP A 281 -0.03 -15.24 -39.15
N ILE A 282 0.32 -16.40 -39.69
CA ILE A 282 0.28 -17.66 -38.94
C ILE A 282 1.62 -17.84 -38.22
N VAL A 283 1.54 -18.13 -36.92
CA VAL A 283 2.66 -18.10 -35.99
C VAL A 283 3.07 -19.53 -35.62
N PRO A 284 4.35 -19.92 -35.80
CA PRO A 284 4.86 -21.17 -35.25
C PRO A 284 4.88 -21.11 -33.72
N SER A 285 4.96 -22.26 -33.07
CA SER A 285 5.32 -22.32 -31.65
C SER A 285 6.78 -21.87 -31.47
N PHE A 286 6.99 -20.56 -31.32
CA PHE A 286 8.30 -19.94 -31.07
C PHE A 286 9.02 -20.56 -29.86
N MET A 287 8.26 -21.12 -28.92
CA MET A 287 8.71 -21.67 -27.64
C MET A 287 9.03 -23.16 -27.70
N THR A 288 8.86 -23.87 -28.84
CA THR A 288 9.06 -25.33 -28.91
C THR A 288 10.44 -25.77 -28.42
N HIS A 289 11.51 -25.01 -28.68
CA HIS A 289 12.85 -25.35 -28.17
C HIS A 289 12.92 -25.32 -26.64
N VAL A 290 12.35 -24.29 -25.99
CA VAL A 290 12.25 -24.17 -24.52
C VAL A 290 11.39 -25.30 -23.96
N TYR A 291 10.28 -25.64 -24.61
CA TYR A 291 9.41 -26.73 -24.20
C TYR A 291 10.12 -28.09 -24.28
N GLN A 292 10.86 -28.36 -25.36
CA GLN A 292 11.65 -29.60 -25.49
C GLN A 292 12.72 -29.72 -24.39
N GLU A 293 13.42 -28.62 -24.09
CA GLU A 293 14.41 -28.57 -23.02
C GLU A 293 13.77 -28.85 -21.66
N LYS A 294 12.65 -28.17 -21.33
CA LYS A 294 12.01 -28.21 -20.02
C LYS A 294 11.09 -29.41 -19.78
N LEU A 295 10.65 -30.10 -20.84
CA LEU A 295 9.94 -31.38 -20.80
C LEU A 295 10.87 -32.59 -21.06
N HIS A 296 12.14 -32.35 -21.40
CA HIS A 296 13.17 -33.36 -21.66
C HIS A 296 12.83 -34.38 -22.78
N ARG A 297 12.08 -33.94 -23.80
CA ARG A 297 11.70 -34.76 -24.98
C ARG A 297 11.58 -33.91 -26.25
N GLU A 298 11.72 -34.56 -27.41
CA GLU A 298 11.42 -33.91 -28.70
C GLU A 298 9.91 -33.67 -28.88
N LEU A 299 9.57 -32.61 -29.63
CA LEU A 299 8.20 -32.19 -29.92
C LEU A 299 8.01 -32.15 -31.44
N THR A 300 7.52 -33.27 -31.97
CA THR A 300 7.30 -33.48 -33.41
C THR A 300 6.07 -32.76 -33.98
N SER A 301 5.24 -32.17 -33.11
CA SER A 301 4.01 -31.45 -33.47
C SER A 301 4.05 -30.00 -32.98
N SER A 302 3.35 -29.11 -33.69
CA SER A 302 3.04 -27.76 -33.18
C SER A 302 2.03 -27.78 -32.03
N VAL A 303 1.38 -28.92 -31.77
CA VAL A 303 0.48 -29.16 -30.64
C VAL A 303 1.23 -29.93 -29.55
N VAL A 304 1.33 -29.34 -28.37
CA VAL A 304 2.05 -29.91 -27.23
C VAL A 304 1.03 -30.42 -26.22
N THR A 305 0.73 -31.71 -26.28
CA THR A 305 -0.05 -32.44 -25.27
C THR A 305 0.85 -32.90 -24.13
N PHE A 306 0.32 -32.92 -22.90
CA PHE A 306 1.05 -33.37 -21.72
C PHE A 306 0.81 -34.84 -21.42
N THR A 307 1.84 -35.59 -21.07
CA THR A 307 1.72 -36.97 -20.60
C THR A 307 1.20 -37.01 -19.16
N GLU A 308 0.65 -38.14 -18.72
CA GLU A 308 0.21 -38.31 -17.33
C GLU A 308 1.38 -38.17 -16.33
N GLU A 309 2.60 -38.48 -16.75
CA GLU A 309 3.83 -38.31 -15.95
C GLU A 309 4.21 -36.83 -15.83
N GLU A 310 4.08 -36.05 -16.91
CA GLU A 310 4.29 -34.59 -16.89
C GLU A 310 3.25 -33.89 -16.03
N LYS A 311 1.95 -34.20 -16.21
CA LYS A 311 0.85 -33.70 -15.37
C LYS A 311 1.08 -34.00 -13.90
N LYS A 312 1.48 -35.24 -13.58
CA LYS A 312 1.82 -35.65 -12.21
C LYS A 312 3.04 -34.91 -11.66
N SER A 313 4.02 -34.57 -12.49
CA SER A 313 5.16 -33.74 -12.06
C SER A 313 4.74 -32.32 -11.64
N PHE A 314 3.61 -31.83 -12.15
CA PHE A 314 3.02 -30.54 -11.77
C PHE A 314 2.16 -30.60 -10.49
N GLU A 315 1.97 -31.78 -9.87
CA GLU A 315 1.43 -31.89 -8.50
C GLU A 315 2.38 -31.25 -7.47
N ASP A 316 3.69 -31.22 -7.73
CA ASP A 316 4.66 -30.48 -6.91
C ASP A 316 4.55 -28.95 -7.15
N PRO A 317 4.20 -28.15 -6.13
CA PRO A 317 4.13 -26.70 -6.25
C PRO A 317 5.46 -26.05 -6.64
N ALA A 318 6.61 -26.65 -6.33
CA ALA A 318 7.93 -26.10 -6.68
C ALA A 318 8.22 -26.29 -8.18
N ARG A 319 8.09 -27.52 -8.71
CA ARG A 319 8.19 -27.84 -10.14
C ARG A 319 7.19 -27.05 -10.99
N LEU A 320 5.93 -26.97 -10.56
CA LEU A 320 4.90 -26.19 -11.26
C LEU A 320 5.17 -24.67 -11.19
N LEU A 321 5.83 -24.15 -10.15
CA LEU A 321 6.30 -22.76 -10.13
C LEU A 321 7.50 -22.54 -11.08
N GLU A 322 8.48 -23.44 -11.10
CA GLU A 322 9.64 -23.36 -12.00
C GLU A 322 9.23 -23.41 -13.48
N TRP A 323 8.31 -24.31 -13.83
CA TRP A 323 7.68 -24.39 -15.14
C TRP A 323 6.96 -23.09 -15.51
N ARG A 324 6.10 -22.54 -14.64
CA ARG A 324 5.39 -21.29 -14.93
C ARG A 324 6.32 -20.10 -15.13
N ARG A 325 7.38 -19.96 -14.32
CA ARG A 325 8.38 -18.89 -14.51
C ARG A 325 9.14 -19.05 -15.83
N SER A 326 9.44 -20.26 -16.29
CA SER A 326 10.08 -20.42 -17.61
C SER A 326 9.16 -19.98 -18.77
N LEU A 327 7.85 -20.15 -18.64
CA LEU A 327 6.86 -19.64 -19.59
C LEU A 327 6.75 -18.11 -19.53
N GLU A 328 6.55 -17.54 -18.34
CA GLU A 328 6.39 -16.10 -18.12
C GLU A 328 7.65 -15.31 -18.59
N GLN A 329 8.85 -15.84 -18.33
CA GLN A 329 10.14 -15.25 -18.76
C GLN A 329 10.21 -15.08 -20.29
N VAL A 330 9.77 -16.09 -21.04
CA VAL A 330 9.84 -16.11 -22.50
C VAL A 330 8.73 -15.25 -23.11
N MET A 331 7.50 -15.35 -22.61
CA MET A 331 6.37 -14.52 -23.08
C MET A 331 6.64 -13.02 -22.87
N ASN A 332 7.15 -12.63 -21.70
CA ASN A 332 7.51 -11.24 -21.42
C ASN A 332 8.73 -10.81 -22.27
N GLY A 333 9.67 -11.72 -22.54
CA GLY A 333 10.80 -11.49 -23.45
C GLY A 333 10.42 -11.22 -24.91
N MET A 334 9.24 -11.68 -25.38
CA MET A 334 8.77 -11.43 -26.75
C MET A 334 8.37 -9.97 -27.04
N HIS A 335 8.32 -9.09 -26.03
CA HIS A 335 7.85 -7.70 -26.16
C HIS A 335 8.48 -6.92 -27.31
N LYS A 336 9.79 -7.10 -27.55
CA LYS A 336 10.55 -6.43 -28.61
C LYS A 336 10.06 -6.67 -30.04
N ILE A 337 9.29 -7.75 -30.27
CA ILE A 337 8.65 -8.04 -31.57
C ILE A 337 7.55 -7.01 -31.85
N THR A 338 6.92 -6.41 -30.84
CA THR A 338 5.85 -5.40 -31.03
C THR A 338 6.36 -4.01 -31.44
N LEU A 339 7.68 -3.86 -31.62
CA LEU A 339 8.35 -2.61 -31.97
C LEU A 339 8.66 -2.57 -33.47
N LYS A 340 8.58 -1.39 -34.08
CA LYS A 340 8.94 -1.18 -35.49
C LYS A 340 10.46 -1.08 -35.65
N GLY A 341 11.02 -1.74 -36.66
CA GLY A 341 12.43 -1.63 -37.03
C GLY A 341 13.42 -2.30 -36.08
N THR A 342 12.97 -3.24 -35.22
CA THR A 342 13.85 -4.06 -34.39
C THR A 342 14.32 -5.31 -35.13
N PRO A 343 15.57 -5.78 -34.90
CA PRO A 343 16.02 -7.08 -35.42
C PRO A 343 15.11 -8.24 -34.99
N GLU A 344 14.53 -8.17 -33.79
CA GLU A 344 13.58 -9.15 -33.28
C GLU A 344 12.28 -9.22 -34.12
N GLN A 345 11.80 -8.09 -34.67
CA GLN A 345 10.64 -8.07 -35.58
C GLN A 345 11.00 -8.58 -36.98
N GLU A 346 12.17 -8.24 -37.53
CA GLU A 346 12.63 -8.81 -38.82
C GLU A 346 12.84 -10.33 -38.71
N PHE A 347 13.39 -10.80 -37.59
CA PHE A 347 13.48 -12.22 -37.27
C PHE A 347 12.10 -12.88 -37.19
N ALA A 348 11.13 -12.28 -36.47
CA ALA A 348 9.78 -12.80 -36.38
C ALA A 348 9.09 -12.91 -37.76
N ARG A 349 9.24 -11.91 -38.64
CA ARG A 349 8.75 -11.96 -40.02
C ARG A 349 9.34 -13.13 -40.81
N ASN A 350 10.66 -13.31 -40.73
CA ASN A 350 11.35 -14.40 -41.42
C ASN A 350 10.89 -15.78 -40.91
N VAL A 351 10.78 -15.95 -39.58
CA VAL A 351 10.34 -17.20 -38.94
C VAL A 351 8.89 -17.55 -39.28
N CYS A 352 7.96 -16.59 -39.24
CA CYS A 352 6.58 -16.82 -39.64
C CYS A 352 6.46 -17.15 -41.14
N THR A 353 7.22 -16.46 -41.99
CA THR A 353 7.25 -16.72 -43.44
C THR A 353 7.75 -18.13 -43.74
N GLN A 354 8.85 -18.57 -43.13
CA GLN A 354 9.38 -19.93 -43.27
C GLN A 354 8.40 -20.98 -42.72
N HIS A 355 7.69 -20.70 -41.63
CA HIS A 355 6.69 -21.62 -41.08
C HIS A 355 5.53 -21.85 -42.06
N VAL A 356 4.96 -20.77 -42.61
CA VAL A 356 3.90 -20.85 -43.62
C VAL A 356 4.38 -21.59 -44.87
N GLN A 357 5.56 -21.24 -45.39
CA GLN A 357 6.16 -21.89 -46.58
C GLN A 357 6.44 -23.38 -46.35
N LYS A 358 6.79 -23.80 -45.12
CA LYS A 358 6.97 -25.21 -44.76
C LYS A 358 5.62 -25.93 -44.58
N GLY A 359 4.60 -25.26 -44.06
CA GLY A 359 3.27 -25.84 -43.90
C GLY A 359 2.55 -26.06 -45.23
N LEU A 360 2.64 -25.11 -46.16
CA LEU A 360 1.90 -25.12 -47.43
C LEU A 360 2.69 -25.68 -48.63
N GLN A 361 3.61 -26.62 -48.41
CA GLN A 361 4.48 -27.15 -49.49
C GLN A 361 3.71 -27.83 -50.63
N THR A 362 2.50 -28.33 -50.39
CA THR A 362 1.62 -28.96 -51.39
C THR A 362 0.60 -28.01 -52.03
N LYS A 363 0.38 -26.81 -51.46
CA LYS A 363 -0.52 -25.76 -51.97
C LYS A 363 0.17 -24.36 -51.89
N PRO A 364 1.36 -24.19 -52.48
CA PRO A 364 2.20 -23.00 -52.27
C PRO A 364 1.52 -21.68 -52.67
N GLU A 365 0.56 -21.71 -53.59
CA GLU A 365 -0.27 -20.58 -54.04
C GLU A 365 -1.06 -19.90 -52.90
N TYR A 366 -1.36 -20.62 -51.81
CA TYR A 366 -2.03 -20.07 -50.63
C TYR A 366 -1.11 -19.22 -49.73
N THR A 367 0.21 -19.32 -49.89
CA THR A 367 1.21 -18.59 -49.07
C THR A 367 0.97 -17.08 -49.06
N LYS A 368 0.55 -16.50 -50.19
CA LYS A 368 0.39 -15.03 -50.39
C LYS A 368 -0.70 -14.38 -49.52
N TYR A 369 -1.63 -15.16 -48.97
CA TYR A 369 -2.67 -14.68 -48.04
C TYR A 369 -2.21 -14.74 -46.57
N LEU A 370 -1.27 -15.64 -46.27
CA LEU A 370 -0.70 -15.84 -44.93
C LEU A 370 0.68 -15.16 -44.75
N THR A 371 1.11 -14.40 -45.75
CA THR A 371 2.29 -13.52 -45.72
C THR A 371 1.86 -12.05 -45.95
N PRO A 372 1.49 -11.34 -44.88
CA PRO A 372 1.25 -9.90 -44.90
C PRO A 372 2.46 -9.04 -45.27
N ASP A 373 2.15 -7.86 -45.78
CA ASP A 373 3.04 -6.70 -45.95
C ASP A 373 3.18 -5.86 -44.66
N PHE A 374 2.22 -5.97 -43.72
CA PHE A 374 2.28 -5.38 -42.37
C PHE A 374 3.10 -6.20 -41.36
N SER A 375 3.48 -5.60 -40.23
CA SER A 375 4.37 -6.21 -39.22
C SER A 375 3.72 -7.37 -38.45
N VAL A 376 4.53 -8.25 -37.87
CA VAL A 376 4.02 -9.25 -36.91
C VAL A 376 3.47 -8.51 -35.69
N CYS A 377 2.42 -9.05 -35.06
CA CYS A 377 1.64 -8.42 -33.98
C CYS A 377 0.70 -7.26 -34.39
N SER A 378 0.76 -6.67 -35.59
CA SER A 378 -0.19 -5.61 -36.02
C SER A 378 -1.66 -6.09 -36.02
N ARG A 379 -1.85 -7.41 -36.20
CA ARG A 379 -3.04 -8.18 -35.80
C ARG A 379 -2.63 -9.19 -34.71
N ARG A 380 -3.58 -9.63 -33.88
CA ARG A 380 -3.34 -10.63 -32.82
C ARG A 380 -2.71 -11.89 -33.43
N MET A 381 -1.59 -12.32 -32.85
CA MET A 381 -1.00 -13.62 -33.14
C MET A 381 -1.90 -14.72 -32.58
N THR A 382 -2.23 -15.72 -33.37
CA THR A 382 -3.02 -16.88 -32.93
C THR A 382 -2.25 -18.17 -33.26
N PRO A 383 -1.91 -19.00 -32.26
CA PRO A 383 -1.51 -20.38 -32.49
C PRO A 383 -2.67 -21.12 -33.15
N ALA A 384 -2.43 -21.69 -34.34
CA ALA A 384 -3.46 -22.37 -35.12
C ALA A 384 -3.13 -23.86 -35.35
N PRO A 385 -3.23 -24.71 -34.31
CA PRO A 385 -3.23 -26.18 -34.44
C PRO A 385 -4.02 -26.69 -35.65
N GLY A 386 -3.43 -27.58 -36.42
CA GLY A 386 -4.08 -28.21 -37.58
C GLY A 386 -4.36 -27.30 -38.79
N PHE A 387 -4.40 -25.97 -38.65
CA PHE A 387 -4.86 -25.05 -39.70
C PHE A 387 -4.07 -25.17 -41.01
N LEU A 388 -2.73 -25.14 -40.97
CA LEU A 388 -1.91 -25.29 -42.17
C LEU A 388 -2.01 -26.70 -42.80
N ASN A 389 -2.32 -27.72 -42.00
CA ASN A 389 -2.55 -29.08 -42.50
C ASN A 389 -3.90 -29.15 -43.20
N ALA A 390 -4.96 -28.64 -42.57
CA ALA A 390 -6.30 -28.54 -43.16
C ALA A 390 -6.30 -27.77 -44.48
N MET A 391 -5.48 -26.72 -44.61
CA MET A 391 -5.28 -26.00 -45.87
C MET A 391 -4.59 -26.81 -46.98
N CYS A 392 -3.96 -27.94 -46.65
CA CYS A 392 -3.26 -28.81 -47.58
C CYS A 392 -4.06 -30.05 -48.00
N GLU A 393 -5.15 -30.37 -47.29
CA GLU A 393 -6.07 -31.47 -47.64
C GLU A 393 -6.79 -31.18 -48.97
N ASP A 394 -7.21 -32.24 -49.68
CA ASP A 394 -7.87 -32.08 -50.99
C ASP A 394 -9.35 -31.66 -50.90
N ASN A 395 -9.97 -31.76 -49.71
CA ASN A 395 -11.32 -31.24 -49.45
C ASN A 395 -11.35 -29.75 -49.09
N TYR A 396 -10.20 -29.08 -48.98
CA TYR A 396 -10.12 -27.67 -48.62
C TYR A 396 -10.06 -26.76 -49.85
N HIS A 397 -10.88 -25.72 -49.84
CA HIS A 397 -11.03 -24.78 -50.94
C HIS A 397 -10.93 -23.34 -50.42
N LEU A 398 -9.87 -22.63 -50.81
CA LEU A 398 -9.70 -21.22 -50.48
C LEU A 398 -10.56 -20.34 -51.40
N VAL A 399 -11.38 -19.47 -50.80
CA VAL A 399 -12.17 -18.45 -51.50
C VAL A 399 -11.62 -17.08 -51.12
N ASP A 400 -10.94 -16.43 -52.06
CA ASP A 400 -10.28 -15.13 -51.86
C ASP A 400 -11.06 -13.92 -52.41
N SER A 401 -12.07 -14.19 -53.25
CA SER A 401 -13.02 -13.22 -53.75
C SER A 401 -14.06 -12.86 -52.67
N PRO A 402 -14.44 -11.58 -52.49
CA PRO A 402 -15.48 -11.20 -51.53
C PRO A 402 -16.86 -11.80 -51.90
N ILE A 403 -17.72 -11.96 -50.90
CA ILE A 403 -19.11 -12.39 -51.09
C ILE A 403 -19.94 -11.19 -51.58
N ALA A 404 -20.49 -11.28 -52.79
CA ALA A 404 -21.44 -10.31 -53.33
C ALA A 404 -22.82 -10.46 -52.68
N ARG A 405 -23.27 -11.72 -52.49
CA ARG A 405 -24.47 -12.06 -51.70
C ARG A 405 -24.46 -13.52 -51.26
N ILE A 406 -25.23 -13.83 -50.24
CA ILE A 406 -25.64 -15.19 -49.88
C ILE A 406 -26.93 -15.52 -50.65
N THR A 407 -27.07 -16.77 -51.09
CA THR A 407 -28.24 -17.28 -51.81
C THR A 407 -28.98 -18.32 -50.95
N PRO A 408 -30.15 -18.84 -51.37
CA PRO A 408 -30.81 -19.94 -50.66
C PRO A 408 -29.99 -21.21 -50.46
N HIS A 409 -28.96 -21.44 -51.29
CA HIS A 409 -28.20 -22.70 -51.34
C HIS A 409 -26.67 -22.53 -51.30
N GLY A 410 -26.16 -21.31 -51.10
CA GLY A 410 -24.72 -21.06 -51.19
C GLY A 410 -24.35 -19.59 -51.15
N ILE A 411 -23.21 -19.25 -51.75
CA ILE A 411 -22.71 -17.87 -51.89
C ILE A 411 -22.42 -17.51 -53.35
N ASP A 412 -22.71 -16.27 -53.72
CA ASP A 412 -22.21 -15.63 -54.94
C ASP A 412 -21.02 -14.73 -54.58
N THR A 413 -19.91 -14.88 -55.29
CA THR A 413 -18.71 -14.05 -55.13
C THR A 413 -18.65 -12.91 -56.14
N GLU A 414 -17.90 -11.84 -55.82
CA GLU A 414 -17.80 -10.64 -56.69
C GLU A 414 -17.15 -10.92 -58.05
N ASP A 415 -16.31 -11.95 -58.15
CA ASP A 415 -15.76 -12.46 -59.42
C ASP A 415 -16.72 -13.39 -60.20
N GLY A 416 -17.98 -13.50 -59.78
CA GLY A 416 -19.07 -14.11 -60.54
C GLY A 416 -19.19 -15.63 -60.41
N LYS A 417 -18.60 -16.25 -59.39
CA LYS A 417 -18.75 -17.69 -59.12
C LYS A 417 -19.90 -17.93 -58.14
N HIS A 418 -20.65 -19.01 -58.35
CA HIS A 418 -21.51 -19.59 -57.32
C HIS A 418 -20.77 -20.72 -56.60
N ILE A 419 -21.00 -20.86 -55.30
CA ILE A 419 -20.49 -21.97 -54.48
C ILE A 419 -21.65 -22.50 -53.64
N ASP A 420 -22.14 -23.70 -53.96
CA ASP A 420 -23.15 -24.42 -53.17
C ASP A 420 -22.60 -24.77 -51.78
N LEU A 421 -23.37 -24.53 -50.73
CA LEU A 421 -23.02 -24.79 -49.33
C LEU A 421 -24.23 -25.31 -48.54
N ASP A 422 -24.03 -26.37 -47.76
CA ASP A 422 -25.01 -26.86 -46.80
C ASP A 422 -25.00 -26.05 -45.50
N ILE A 423 -23.84 -25.46 -45.18
CA ILE A 423 -23.56 -24.82 -43.88
C ILE A 423 -22.71 -23.56 -44.10
N ILE A 424 -23.02 -22.47 -43.39
CA ILE A 424 -22.22 -21.24 -43.35
C ILE A 424 -21.92 -20.86 -41.90
N ILE A 425 -20.63 -20.76 -41.58
CA ILE A 425 -20.09 -20.39 -40.28
C ILE A 425 -19.50 -18.97 -40.38
N CYS A 426 -20.14 -18.00 -39.75
CA CYS A 426 -19.62 -16.65 -39.63
C CYS A 426 -18.64 -16.56 -38.45
N ALA A 427 -17.35 -16.43 -38.74
CA ALA A 427 -16.28 -16.25 -37.76
C ALA A 427 -15.77 -14.79 -37.78
N THR A 428 -16.72 -13.86 -37.76
CA THR A 428 -16.53 -12.45 -38.16
C THR A 428 -16.14 -11.50 -37.03
N GLY A 429 -16.10 -11.97 -35.78
CA GLY A 429 -15.48 -11.29 -34.65
C GLY A 429 -16.46 -10.61 -33.70
N PHE A 430 -15.97 -9.59 -32.99
CA PHE A 430 -16.68 -8.87 -31.92
C PHE A 430 -16.61 -7.36 -32.12
N ASP A 431 -17.69 -6.67 -31.76
CA ASP A 431 -17.70 -5.22 -31.63
C ASP A 431 -16.84 -4.80 -30.44
N THR A 432 -15.73 -4.15 -30.78
CA THR A 432 -14.67 -3.71 -29.87
C THR A 432 -14.62 -2.19 -29.73
N THR A 433 -15.66 -1.48 -30.17
CA THR A 433 -15.79 -0.01 -30.07
C THR A 433 -16.01 0.53 -28.64
N TYR A 434 -15.99 -0.35 -27.62
CA TYR A 434 -16.34 -0.07 -26.22
C TYR A 434 -17.75 0.53 -26.01
N ARG A 435 -18.62 0.49 -27.03
CA ARG A 435 -20.00 0.94 -26.92
C ARG A 435 -20.83 -0.06 -26.12
N PHE A 436 -21.32 0.33 -24.95
CA PHE A 436 -22.22 -0.51 -24.17
C PHE A 436 -23.63 -0.57 -24.81
N PRO A 437 -24.38 -1.68 -24.67
CA PRO A 437 -25.74 -1.81 -25.21
C PRO A 437 -26.82 -1.14 -24.34
N PHE A 438 -26.42 -0.45 -23.28
CA PHE A 438 -27.27 0.23 -22.29
C PHE A 438 -26.62 1.56 -21.88
N PRO A 439 -27.39 2.57 -21.47
CA PRO A 439 -26.85 3.84 -20.99
C PRO A 439 -26.11 3.65 -19.66
N ILE A 440 -24.95 4.29 -19.53
CA ILE A 440 -24.26 4.52 -18.28
C ILE A 440 -24.17 6.04 -18.10
N VAL A 441 -24.88 6.57 -17.12
CA VAL A 441 -25.06 8.01 -16.88
C VAL A 441 -24.25 8.42 -15.65
N GLY A 442 -23.28 9.31 -15.84
CA GLY A 442 -22.43 9.84 -14.78
C GLY A 442 -23.01 11.10 -14.13
N ARG A 443 -22.12 11.88 -13.50
CA ARG A 443 -22.47 13.20 -12.95
C ARG A 443 -23.06 14.12 -14.02
N ASN A 444 -23.90 15.06 -13.58
CA ASN A 444 -24.57 16.05 -14.43
C ASN A 444 -25.42 15.46 -15.57
N GLY A 445 -25.77 14.17 -15.53
CA GLY A 445 -26.56 13.50 -16.56
C GLY A 445 -25.78 13.11 -17.83
N VAL A 446 -24.45 13.25 -17.84
CA VAL A 446 -23.61 12.95 -19.01
C VAL A 446 -23.52 11.45 -19.24
N GLU A 447 -23.78 10.98 -20.47
CA GLU A 447 -23.60 9.57 -20.81
C GLU A 447 -22.12 9.23 -21.06
N LEU A 448 -21.69 8.04 -20.59
CA LEU A 448 -20.34 7.53 -20.86
C LEU A 448 -20.06 7.45 -22.36
N GLN A 449 -21.08 7.15 -23.16
CA GLN A 449 -20.97 7.06 -24.61
C GLN A 449 -20.79 8.43 -25.29
N GLU A 450 -21.38 9.48 -24.74
CA GLU A 450 -21.16 10.86 -25.17
C GLU A 450 -19.71 11.26 -24.87
N LYS A 451 -19.26 11.02 -23.62
CA LYS A 451 -17.89 11.30 -23.19
C LYS A 451 -16.82 10.50 -23.94
N TRP A 452 -17.14 9.29 -24.39
CA TRP A 452 -16.30 8.43 -25.23
C TRP A 452 -16.51 8.65 -26.74
N THR A 453 -17.06 9.79 -27.17
CA THR A 453 -17.14 10.20 -28.58
C THR A 453 -16.08 11.27 -28.86
N PRO A 454 -15.23 11.13 -29.91
CA PRO A 454 -15.26 10.11 -30.98
C PRO A 454 -14.68 8.75 -30.58
N HIS A 455 -13.91 8.68 -29.50
CA HIS A 455 -13.23 7.46 -29.02
C HIS A 455 -13.13 7.44 -27.48
N PRO A 456 -13.06 6.27 -26.84
CA PRO A 456 -12.98 6.16 -25.39
C PRO A 456 -11.64 6.65 -24.82
N THR A 457 -11.73 7.23 -23.62
CA THR A 457 -10.63 7.78 -22.82
C THR A 457 -10.78 7.30 -21.38
N THR A 458 -9.66 7.09 -20.66
CA THR A 458 -9.66 6.58 -19.28
C THR A 458 -8.44 7.07 -18.52
N TYR A 459 -8.47 6.96 -17.19
CA TYR A 459 -7.26 6.94 -16.39
C TYR A 459 -6.77 5.50 -16.27
N LEU A 460 -5.53 5.24 -16.73
CA LEU A 460 -4.82 3.96 -16.60
C LEU A 460 -5.66 2.70 -16.96
N SER A 461 -6.58 2.80 -17.92
CA SER A 461 -7.50 1.72 -18.34
C SER A 461 -8.48 1.20 -17.27
N ILE A 462 -8.67 1.92 -16.16
CA ILE A 462 -9.42 1.46 -14.97
C ILE A 462 -10.62 2.33 -14.56
N CYS A 463 -10.64 3.63 -14.86
CA CYS A 463 -11.74 4.53 -14.47
C CYS A 463 -11.84 5.77 -15.39
N VAL A 464 -12.91 6.56 -15.23
CA VAL A 464 -13.22 7.77 -16.02
C VAL A 464 -13.69 8.88 -15.08
N ASP A 465 -13.37 10.13 -15.37
CA ASP A 465 -13.80 11.29 -14.59
C ASP A 465 -15.29 11.62 -14.85
N GLY A 466 -16.03 12.02 -13.83
CA GLY A 466 -17.50 12.14 -13.88
C GLY A 466 -18.23 10.79 -13.72
N PHE A 467 -17.50 9.68 -13.54
CA PHE A 467 -18.04 8.33 -13.31
C PHE A 467 -17.54 7.77 -11.96
N PRO A 468 -17.82 8.45 -10.83
CA PRO A 468 -17.27 8.12 -9.53
C PRO A 468 -17.67 6.74 -9.04
N ASN A 469 -16.76 6.08 -8.31
CA ASN A 469 -16.91 4.71 -7.79
C ASN A 469 -17.14 3.62 -8.86
N MET A 470 -17.04 3.94 -10.16
CA MET A 470 -17.12 2.97 -11.25
C MET A 470 -15.71 2.64 -11.76
N PHE A 471 -15.36 1.36 -11.70
CA PHE A 471 -14.06 0.85 -12.13
C PHE A 471 -14.21 -0.30 -13.12
N PHE A 472 -13.27 -0.42 -14.05
CA PHE A 472 -13.28 -1.37 -15.15
C PHE A 472 -12.16 -2.41 -15.01
N SER A 473 -12.46 -3.65 -15.39
CA SER A 473 -11.47 -4.66 -15.78
C SER A 473 -11.49 -4.78 -17.30
N ASN A 474 -10.32 -4.81 -17.94
CA ASN A 474 -10.17 -4.77 -19.39
C ASN A 474 -10.86 -3.56 -20.06
N GLY A 475 -10.75 -2.37 -19.46
CA GLY A 475 -11.27 -1.13 -20.03
C GLY A 475 -10.54 -0.68 -21.32
N PRO A 476 -10.87 0.51 -21.84
CA PRO A 476 -10.12 1.12 -22.94
C PRO A 476 -8.60 1.12 -22.70
N ASN A 477 -7.84 0.78 -23.73
CA ASN A 477 -6.38 0.65 -23.75
C ASN A 477 -5.80 -0.44 -22.82
N SER A 478 -6.57 -1.48 -22.44
CA SER A 478 -6.14 -2.42 -21.39
C SER A 478 -5.31 -3.64 -21.81
N ALA A 479 -5.29 -4.09 -23.07
CA ALA A 479 -4.69 -5.40 -23.40
C ALA A 479 -3.21 -5.30 -23.81
N VAL A 480 -2.47 -6.40 -23.72
CA VAL A 480 -1.04 -6.48 -24.09
C VAL A 480 -0.79 -7.45 -25.24
N GLY A 481 0.20 -7.12 -26.06
CA GLY A 481 0.52 -7.90 -27.27
C GLY A 481 1.07 -9.31 -27.01
N THR A 482 1.78 -9.52 -25.90
CA THR A 482 2.73 -10.63 -25.74
C THR A 482 2.51 -11.56 -24.56
N THR A 483 1.61 -11.26 -23.61
CA THR A 483 1.36 -12.12 -22.45
C THR A 483 -0.14 -12.27 -22.13
N GLY A 484 -0.45 -13.11 -21.14
CA GLY A 484 -1.83 -13.44 -20.74
C GLY A 484 -2.54 -12.29 -20.00
N ILE A 485 -3.73 -11.93 -20.48
CA ILE A 485 -4.56 -10.83 -19.93
C ILE A 485 -4.98 -11.05 -18.47
N ASN A 486 -4.94 -12.29 -17.96
CA ASN A 486 -5.25 -12.64 -16.58
C ASN A 486 -4.45 -11.85 -15.54
N MET A 487 -3.15 -11.65 -15.77
CA MET A 487 -2.31 -10.86 -14.85
C MET A 487 -2.70 -9.37 -14.84
N MET A 488 -3.23 -8.84 -15.95
CA MET A 488 -3.72 -7.46 -16.00
C MET A 488 -5.02 -7.31 -15.21
N MET A 489 -5.97 -8.24 -15.41
CA MET A 489 -7.20 -8.32 -14.62
C MET A 489 -6.90 -8.42 -13.12
N GLU A 490 -5.91 -9.22 -12.69
CA GLU A 490 -5.50 -9.28 -11.28
C GLU A 490 -5.10 -7.90 -10.72
N HIS A 491 -4.33 -7.10 -11.47
CA HIS A 491 -3.84 -5.78 -11.00
C HIS A 491 -4.91 -4.69 -11.08
N GLN A 492 -5.78 -4.73 -12.08
CA GLN A 492 -6.92 -3.79 -12.21
C GLN A 492 -7.95 -4.02 -11.09
N VAL A 493 -8.27 -5.29 -10.78
CA VAL A 493 -9.06 -5.66 -9.59
C VAL A 493 -8.41 -5.17 -8.30
N GLN A 494 -7.08 -5.33 -8.14
CA GLN A 494 -6.36 -4.83 -6.96
C GLN A 494 -6.46 -3.31 -6.83
N TYR A 495 -6.32 -2.56 -7.92
CA TYR A 495 -6.44 -1.10 -7.90
C TYR A 495 -7.85 -0.67 -7.47
N ALA A 496 -8.89 -1.23 -8.08
CA ALA A 496 -10.28 -0.96 -7.70
C ALA A 496 -10.57 -1.31 -6.23
N VAL A 497 -10.00 -2.41 -5.72
CA VAL A 497 -10.11 -2.78 -4.30
C VAL A 497 -9.32 -1.81 -3.39
N MET A 498 -8.16 -1.30 -3.79
CA MET A 498 -7.43 -0.27 -3.03
C MET A 498 -8.21 1.06 -2.99
N CYS A 499 -8.83 1.48 -4.10
CA CYS A 499 -9.73 2.62 -4.17
C CYS A 499 -10.95 2.42 -3.25
N ALA A 500 -11.59 1.26 -3.31
CA ALA A 500 -12.70 0.89 -2.44
C ALA A 500 -12.29 0.84 -0.95
N MET A 501 -11.10 0.33 -0.61
CA MET A 501 -10.55 0.38 0.75
C MET A 501 -10.26 1.81 1.24
N LYS A 502 -9.97 2.76 0.34
CA LYS A 502 -9.82 4.19 0.68
C LYS A 502 -11.19 4.84 0.90
N LEU A 503 -12.11 4.65 -0.05
CA LEU A 503 -13.52 5.02 0.01
C LEU A 503 -14.17 4.58 1.33
N GLN A 504 -13.82 3.36 1.75
CA GLN A 504 -14.25 2.71 2.98
C GLN A 504 -13.54 3.22 4.26
N ARG A 505 -12.22 3.42 4.23
CA ARG A 505 -11.42 3.80 5.42
C ARG A 505 -11.61 5.26 5.82
N GLU A 506 -11.46 6.14 4.85
CA GLU A 506 -11.44 7.59 5.10
C GLU A 506 -12.87 8.16 5.11
N ARG A 507 -13.87 7.26 5.07
CA ARG A 507 -15.30 7.56 4.99
C ARG A 507 -15.52 8.55 3.83
N LEU A 508 -15.22 8.12 2.59
CA LEU A 508 -15.40 8.87 1.32
C LEU A 508 -16.68 8.43 0.55
N LYS A 509 -17.35 9.34 -0.16
CA LYS A 509 -18.57 9.16 -0.99
C LYS A 509 -18.23 8.79 -2.42
N SER A 510 -17.39 9.60 -3.05
CA SER A 510 -16.93 9.43 -4.41
C SER A 510 -15.40 9.26 -4.41
N ILE A 511 -14.92 8.43 -5.33
CA ILE A 511 -13.54 8.42 -5.78
C ILE A 511 -13.56 8.34 -7.30
N GLU A 512 -12.95 9.33 -7.95
CA GLU A 512 -12.84 9.42 -9.41
C GLU A 512 -11.51 10.07 -9.80
N PRO A 513 -10.93 9.72 -10.95
CA PRO A 513 -9.74 10.40 -11.45
C PRO A 513 -10.10 11.84 -11.84
N LYS A 514 -9.12 12.74 -11.76
CA LYS A 514 -9.26 14.09 -12.29
C LYS A 514 -9.21 14.08 -13.83
N ALA A 515 -9.88 15.05 -14.45
CA ALA A 515 -9.78 15.29 -15.90
C ALA A 515 -8.33 15.57 -16.36
N GLU A 516 -7.52 16.26 -15.54
CA GLU A 516 -6.10 16.51 -15.82
C GLU A 516 -5.28 15.21 -15.92
N ALA A 517 -5.55 14.24 -15.02
CA ALA A 517 -4.83 12.98 -14.94
C ALA A 517 -5.18 12.04 -16.10
N ILE A 518 -6.42 12.11 -16.60
CA ILE A 518 -6.81 11.49 -17.86
C ILE A 518 -6.12 12.18 -19.02
N THR A 519 -6.16 13.51 -19.08
CA THR A 519 -5.52 14.29 -20.17
C THR A 519 -4.02 14.03 -20.29
N ASP A 520 -3.32 13.79 -19.17
CA ASP A 520 -1.89 13.42 -19.18
C ASP A 520 -1.62 11.97 -19.57
N PHE A 521 -2.56 11.04 -19.29
CA PHE A 521 -2.51 9.68 -19.84
C PHE A 521 -2.78 9.68 -21.34
N GLU A 522 -3.73 10.48 -21.82
CA GLU A 522 -4.03 10.68 -23.24
C GLU A 522 -2.79 11.17 -24.01
N LYS A 523 -2.06 12.18 -23.49
CA LYS A 523 -0.77 12.63 -24.05
C LYS A 523 0.30 11.53 -24.08
N TYR A 524 0.33 10.66 -23.07
CA TYR A 524 1.24 9.50 -23.02
C TYR A 524 0.90 8.42 -24.08
N MET A 525 -0.31 8.44 -24.66
CA MET A 525 -0.78 7.47 -25.66
C MET A 525 -0.43 7.79 -27.13
N GLU A 526 0.33 8.86 -27.40
CA GLU A 526 0.80 9.15 -28.77
C GLU A 526 2.00 8.26 -29.17
N VAL A 527 1.68 7.03 -29.60
CA VAL A 527 2.60 5.89 -29.73
C VAL A 527 2.97 5.54 -31.18
N SER A 528 4.23 5.14 -31.41
CA SER A 528 4.70 4.62 -32.70
C SER A 528 5.10 3.14 -32.58
N SER A 529 4.13 2.26 -32.79
CA SER A 529 4.23 0.80 -32.62
C SER A 529 3.84 0.06 -33.90
N VAL A 530 3.95 -1.27 -33.92
CA VAL A 530 3.33 -2.07 -35.01
C VAL A 530 1.82 -1.82 -35.14
N TRP A 531 1.16 -1.47 -34.03
CA TRP A 531 -0.29 -1.15 -34.01
C TRP A 531 -0.63 0.20 -34.67
N SER A 532 0.34 1.10 -34.85
CA SER A 532 0.17 2.35 -35.63
C SER A 532 0.51 2.19 -37.13
N GLU A 533 0.52 0.97 -37.67
CA GLU A 533 0.46 0.75 -39.13
C GLU A 533 -0.98 0.88 -39.64
N SER A 534 -1.17 1.30 -40.90
CA SER A 534 -2.50 1.32 -41.55
C SER A 534 -2.98 -0.11 -41.83
N VAL A 535 -3.67 -0.70 -40.85
CA VAL A 535 -4.06 -2.13 -40.83
C VAL A 535 -5.40 -2.26 -40.09
N PRO A 536 -6.46 -2.80 -40.71
CA PRO A 536 -7.71 -3.08 -40.01
C PRO A 536 -7.48 -4.15 -38.95
N SER A 537 -7.76 -3.84 -37.69
CA SER A 537 -7.56 -4.73 -36.54
C SER A 537 -8.47 -4.30 -35.39
N TRP A 538 -8.92 -5.23 -34.54
CA TRP A 538 -9.81 -4.91 -33.41
C TRP A 538 -9.18 -3.95 -32.39
N TYR A 539 -7.85 -3.81 -32.40
CA TYR A 539 -7.11 -2.79 -31.66
C TYR A 539 -7.52 -1.35 -32.01
N LYS A 540 -8.05 -1.15 -33.23
CA LYS A 540 -8.46 0.13 -33.83
C LYS A 540 -9.86 -0.04 -34.47
N PRO A 541 -10.92 -0.12 -33.66
CA PRO A 541 -12.27 -0.43 -34.12
C PRO A 541 -12.89 0.70 -34.97
N TYR A 542 -12.27 1.88 -35.00
CA TYR A 542 -12.68 3.04 -35.80
C TYR A 542 -12.04 3.11 -37.20
N GLY A 543 -11.22 2.13 -37.59
CA GLY A 543 -10.65 2.04 -38.93
C GLY A 543 -9.15 1.68 -38.98
N PRO A 544 -8.59 1.41 -40.17
CA PRO A 544 -7.17 1.05 -40.33
C PRO A 544 -6.21 2.12 -39.81
N ASP A 545 -6.54 3.39 -39.97
CA ASP A 545 -5.79 4.56 -39.48
C ASP A 545 -6.37 5.13 -38.17
N GLY A 546 -7.35 4.45 -37.57
CA GLY A 546 -8.00 4.88 -36.34
C GLY A 546 -7.12 4.75 -35.11
N ARG A 547 -7.48 5.46 -34.03
CA ARG A 547 -6.81 5.40 -32.73
C ARG A 547 -6.74 3.96 -32.19
N VAL A 548 -5.59 3.59 -31.63
CA VAL A 548 -5.42 2.36 -30.85
C VAL A 548 -6.13 2.51 -29.51
N VAL A 549 -7.21 1.75 -29.30
CA VAL A 549 -7.98 1.71 -28.04
C VAL A 549 -8.05 0.32 -27.42
N GLY A 550 -7.54 -0.72 -28.10
CA GLY A 550 -7.51 -2.08 -27.54
C GLY A 550 -6.27 -2.41 -26.71
N ILE A 551 -5.18 -1.63 -26.81
CA ILE A 551 -3.83 -2.01 -26.34
C ILE A 551 -3.21 -0.96 -25.40
N TRP A 552 -2.42 -1.44 -24.43
CA TRP A 552 -1.68 -0.67 -23.43
C TRP A 552 -0.52 0.16 -24.05
N PRO A 553 -0.36 1.44 -23.66
CA PRO A 553 0.53 2.39 -24.36
C PRO A 553 1.99 2.46 -23.87
N GLY A 554 2.87 2.94 -24.74
CA GLY A 554 4.19 3.50 -24.42
C GLY A 554 4.90 4.09 -25.65
N MET A 555 5.74 5.10 -25.40
CA MET A 555 6.62 5.90 -26.28
C MET A 555 6.56 5.78 -27.83
N SER A 556 6.43 6.93 -28.51
CA SER A 556 6.76 7.09 -29.94
C SER A 556 8.19 7.62 -30.18
N ALA A 557 8.79 7.23 -31.30
CA ALA A 557 10.08 7.80 -31.75
C ALA A 557 9.94 9.09 -32.58
N ALA A 558 8.72 9.56 -32.87
CA ALA A 558 8.48 10.63 -33.85
C ALA A 558 9.16 11.97 -33.46
N HIS A 559 9.20 12.28 -32.16
CA HIS A 559 9.82 13.52 -31.66
C HIS A 559 11.33 13.41 -31.39
N ILE A 560 11.95 12.21 -31.44
CA ILE A 560 13.39 12.03 -31.21
C ILE A 560 14.21 12.25 -32.51
N ARG A 561 14.10 13.47 -33.08
CA ARG A 561 14.96 13.91 -34.20
C ARG A 561 15.81 15.15 -33.92
N VAL A 562 15.63 15.83 -32.78
CA VAL A 562 16.22 17.17 -32.56
C VAL A 562 17.48 17.18 -31.67
N ARG A 563 17.65 16.28 -30.68
CA ARG A 563 18.81 16.33 -29.76
C ARG A 563 19.52 15.03 -29.33
N CYS A 564 18.91 13.85 -29.38
CA CYS A 564 19.53 12.61 -28.89
C CYS A 564 19.66 11.53 -29.99
N LYS A 565 20.78 10.80 -30.01
CA LYS A 565 21.03 9.67 -30.93
C LYS A 565 20.36 8.37 -30.45
N ILE A 566 19.06 8.41 -30.19
CA ILE A 566 18.27 7.25 -29.76
C ILE A 566 17.21 6.98 -30.84
N THR A 567 17.30 5.84 -31.52
CA THR A 567 16.62 5.61 -32.81
C THR A 567 15.34 4.77 -32.75
N ASN A 568 14.99 4.22 -31.58
CA ASN A 568 14.01 3.13 -31.49
C ASN A 568 12.78 3.57 -30.67
N ALA A 569 11.57 3.33 -31.21
CA ALA A 569 10.32 3.48 -30.46
C ALA A 569 10.13 2.30 -29.48
N ARG A 570 9.39 2.52 -28.38
CA ARG A 570 9.29 1.59 -27.24
C ARG A 570 7.88 1.62 -26.68
N VAL A 571 7.20 0.49 -26.62
CA VAL A 571 5.78 0.42 -26.22
C VAL A 571 5.64 -0.12 -24.80
N GLY A 572 4.51 0.15 -24.15
CA GLY A 572 4.17 -0.36 -22.83
C GLY A 572 4.17 -1.88 -22.77
N SER A 573 5.05 -2.45 -21.93
CA SER A 573 5.05 -3.87 -21.62
C SER A 573 3.99 -4.24 -20.57
N ALA A 574 3.78 -5.54 -20.37
CA ALA A 574 2.93 -6.03 -19.30
C ALA A 574 3.56 -5.83 -17.91
N LEU A 575 4.89 -5.97 -17.81
CA LEU A 575 5.62 -5.66 -16.57
C LEU A 575 5.48 -4.16 -16.25
N HIS A 576 5.57 -3.28 -17.25
CA HIS A 576 5.31 -1.84 -17.09
C HIS A 576 3.89 -1.57 -16.56
N HIS A 577 2.84 -2.23 -17.09
CA HIS A 577 1.48 -2.15 -16.55
C HIS A 577 1.42 -2.58 -15.07
N PHE A 578 2.03 -3.72 -14.71
CA PHE A 578 2.03 -4.22 -13.32
C PHE A 578 2.78 -3.29 -12.36
N ARG A 579 3.90 -2.69 -12.79
CA ARG A 579 4.64 -1.69 -12.00
C ARG A 579 3.83 -0.41 -11.81
N THR A 580 3.13 0.03 -12.86
CA THR A 580 2.26 1.22 -12.87
C THR A 580 1.11 1.10 -11.87
N LEU A 581 0.29 0.04 -11.97
CA LEU A 581 -0.89 -0.13 -11.10
C LEU A 581 -0.56 -0.52 -9.64
N ARG A 582 0.71 -0.81 -9.32
CA ARG A 582 1.12 -1.27 -7.98
C ARG A 582 0.97 -0.22 -6.88
N TYR A 583 0.93 1.06 -7.23
CA TYR A 583 0.89 2.16 -6.27
C TYR A 583 -0.06 3.27 -6.75
N PRO A 584 -1.30 3.34 -6.25
CA PRO A 584 -2.21 4.44 -6.56
C PRO A 584 -1.61 5.80 -6.19
N ARG A 585 -1.75 6.76 -7.12
CA ARG A 585 -1.40 8.17 -6.91
C ARG A 585 -2.65 8.88 -6.42
N TRP A 586 -2.79 9.03 -5.10
CA TRP A 586 -3.98 9.63 -4.50
C TRP A 586 -4.14 11.12 -4.86
N GLU A 587 -3.08 11.78 -5.32
CA GLU A 587 -3.11 13.15 -5.83
C GLU A 587 -3.77 13.31 -7.23
N ASP A 588 -3.95 12.20 -7.97
CA ASP A 588 -4.56 12.16 -9.32
C ASP A 588 -6.11 12.04 -9.28
N PHE A 589 -6.71 12.07 -8.08
CA PHE A 589 -8.13 11.78 -7.84
C PHE A 589 -8.84 12.93 -7.08
N ASN A 590 -10.15 13.03 -7.28
CA ASN A 590 -11.07 13.86 -6.50
C ASN A 590 -11.81 13.03 -5.43
N TYR A 591 -12.23 13.68 -4.33
CA TYR A 591 -12.80 13.04 -3.15
C TYR A 591 -13.92 13.87 -2.47
N GLU A 592 -15.16 13.40 -2.53
CA GLU A 592 -16.29 13.92 -1.73
C GLU A 592 -16.69 12.93 -0.64
N ARG A 593 -17.60 13.30 0.26
CA ARG A 593 -18.12 12.43 1.34
C ARG A 593 -19.71 12.63 1.53
N VAL A 594 -20.53 12.33 2.57
CA VAL A 594 -22.06 12.45 2.60
C VAL A 594 -22.74 13.36 3.67
N ASP A 595 -22.67 13.07 4.98
CA ASP A 595 -22.94 13.89 6.20
C ASP A 595 -22.88 15.44 6.06
N ASN A 596 -21.70 16.08 6.23
CA ASN A 596 -21.16 17.40 5.76
C ASN A 596 -20.07 18.00 6.71
N THR A 597 -18.83 17.47 6.71
CA THR A 597 -17.68 17.97 7.53
C THR A 597 -16.46 18.47 6.72
N SER A 598 -16.03 19.71 6.92
CA SER A 598 -14.84 20.27 6.26
C SER A 598 -13.55 19.50 6.63
N ASN A 599 -13.26 19.39 7.94
CA ASN A 599 -12.05 18.79 8.51
C ASN A 599 -11.64 17.45 7.86
N ARG A 600 -10.43 17.40 7.29
CA ARG A 600 -9.91 16.20 6.57
C ARG A 600 -9.60 15.01 7.48
N PHE A 601 -9.46 15.25 8.79
CA PHE A 601 -9.18 14.23 9.80
C PHE A 601 -10.42 13.77 10.58
N PHE A 602 -11.63 14.15 10.16
CA PHE A 602 -12.88 13.67 10.77
C PHE A 602 -12.95 12.13 10.85
N TRP A 603 -12.36 11.42 9.88
CA TRP A 603 -12.29 9.94 9.84
C TRP A 603 -11.36 9.31 10.90
N PHE A 604 -10.52 10.09 11.59
CA PHE A 604 -9.83 9.65 12.82
C PHE A 604 -10.82 9.43 13.99
N GLY A 605 -12.03 9.98 13.89
CA GLY A 605 -13.11 9.78 14.85
C GLY A 605 -12.71 10.18 16.27
N ASN A 606 -13.05 9.33 17.24
CA ASN A 606 -12.83 9.58 18.65
C ASN A 606 -11.34 9.49 19.11
N GLY A 607 -10.42 9.09 18.23
CA GLY A 607 -8.99 8.93 18.53
C GLY A 607 -8.61 7.59 19.18
N MET A 608 -9.52 6.61 19.12
CA MET A 608 -9.31 5.21 19.53
C MET A 608 -9.64 4.24 18.38
N THR A 609 -9.32 2.98 18.59
CA THR A 609 -9.78 1.84 17.78
C THR A 609 -11.00 1.15 18.38
N ASP A 610 -11.72 0.38 17.56
CA ASP A 610 -12.91 -0.40 17.94
C ASP A 610 -12.63 -1.34 19.13
N ALA A 611 -11.46 -2.00 19.10
CA ALA A 611 -10.95 -2.88 20.16
C ALA A 611 -10.56 -2.17 21.47
N GLU A 612 -10.58 -0.83 21.51
CA GLU A 612 -10.36 -0.02 22.73
C GLU A 612 -11.68 0.53 23.29
N ASN A 613 -12.77 0.50 22.51
CA ASN A 613 -14.11 0.91 22.91
C ASN A 613 -15.04 -0.26 23.27
N SER A 614 -14.87 -1.44 22.66
CA SER A 614 -15.75 -2.60 22.86
C SER A 614 -15.33 -3.50 24.03
N THR A 615 -16.33 -3.98 24.79
CA THR A 615 -16.20 -5.11 25.72
C THR A 615 -16.70 -6.45 25.14
N ASP A 616 -17.31 -6.43 23.95
CA ASP A 616 -17.81 -7.60 23.22
C ASP A 616 -16.99 -7.87 21.94
N LYS A 617 -16.98 -9.12 21.47
CA LYS A 617 -15.93 -9.64 20.56
C LYS A 617 -16.29 -9.71 19.08
N ASP A 618 -17.54 -9.46 18.67
CA ASP A 618 -18.01 -9.77 17.32
C ASP A 618 -18.79 -8.65 16.57
N ARG A 619 -18.21 -8.22 15.43
CA ARG A 619 -18.75 -7.39 14.30
C ARG A 619 -18.59 -5.85 14.36
N LYS A 620 -18.65 -5.22 13.16
CA LYS A 620 -18.24 -3.81 12.85
C LYS A 620 -19.35 -3.01 12.10
N PRO A 621 -19.81 -1.78 12.52
CA PRO A 621 -20.20 -0.69 11.56
C PRO A 621 -20.34 0.87 11.88
N LEU A 622 -20.54 1.85 10.92
CA LEU A 622 -19.66 2.46 9.83
C LEU A 622 -20.21 3.77 8.97
N VAL A 623 -19.38 4.84 8.53
CA VAL A 623 -19.42 6.07 7.52
C VAL A 623 -19.94 7.61 7.69
N VAL A 624 -19.88 8.77 6.84
CA VAL A 624 -19.23 9.47 5.59
C VAL A 624 -19.44 11.11 5.53
N LYS A 625 -18.49 12.14 5.57
CA LYS A 625 -18.39 13.54 4.80
C LYS A 625 -17.17 14.46 5.18
N ALA A 626 -16.60 15.56 4.57
CA ALA A 626 -16.54 16.54 3.39
C ALA A 626 -17.26 17.94 3.38
N GLU A 627 -16.93 19.00 2.60
CA GLU A 627 -16.29 19.31 1.26
C GLU A 627 -15.57 20.72 1.36
N ASP A 628 -14.93 21.47 0.41
CA ASP A 628 -14.40 21.41 -1.00
C ASP A 628 -13.47 22.67 -1.33
N SER A 629 -12.84 22.78 -2.53
CA SER A 629 -12.17 23.97 -3.18
C SER A 629 -10.69 24.31 -2.81
N SER A 630 -9.86 25.17 -3.45
CA SER A 630 -9.87 26.06 -4.67
C SER A 630 -8.41 26.46 -5.13
N GLU A 631 -8.18 27.33 -6.16
CA GLU A 631 -6.87 27.58 -6.87
C GLU A 631 -6.36 29.06 -6.93
N PRO A 632 -5.06 29.36 -7.28
CA PRO A 632 -4.63 29.62 -8.69
C PRO A 632 -3.15 29.25 -9.10
N ASP A 633 -2.79 29.50 -10.37
CA ASP A 633 -1.57 29.10 -11.15
C ASP A 633 -0.38 30.10 -11.19
N PRO A 634 0.88 29.65 -11.45
CA PRO A 634 1.75 30.35 -12.42
C PRO A 634 2.85 29.54 -13.18
N GLY A 635 3.12 29.91 -14.44
CA GLY A 635 4.49 30.34 -14.87
C GLY A 635 5.22 29.62 -16.03
N ASP A 636 5.44 30.35 -17.14
CA ASP A 636 6.06 29.86 -18.39
C ASP A 636 7.52 29.33 -18.29
N ALA A 637 7.72 28.09 -18.77
CA ALA A 637 8.98 27.62 -19.35
C ALA A 637 8.69 26.59 -20.46
N PRO A 638 9.46 26.48 -21.55
CA PRO A 638 9.16 25.54 -22.64
C PRO A 638 9.34 24.08 -22.21
N TYR A 639 8.22 23.40 -21.97
CA TYR A 639 8.15 22.04 -21.42
C TYR A 639 8.57 20.95 -22.40
N VAL A 640 9.03 19.82 -21.88
CA VAL A 640 9.22 18.58 -22.65
C VAL A 640 7.90 17.80 -22.71
N GLU A 641 7.34 17.67 -23.91
CA GLU A 641 6.10 16.92 -24.22
C GLU A 641 6.34 15.41 -24.43
N VAL A 642 7.60 14.97 -24.48
CA VAL A 642 7.99 13.57 -24.74
C VAL A 642 8.04 12.76 -23.42
N PRO A 643 7.60 11.48 -23.39
CA PRO A 643 7.80 10.58 -22.25
C PRO A 643 9.27 10.40 -21.87
N GLY A 644 9.52 9.96 -20.63
CA GLY A 644 10.87 9.80 -20.09
C GLY A 644 11.69 8.71 -20.78
N SER A 645 12.99 8.92 -20.96
CA SER A 645 13.90 7.96 -21.63
C SER A 645 14.52 6.94 -20.66
N PHE A 646 13.72 6.42 -19.71
CA PHE A 646 14.13 5.54 -18.61
C PHE A 646 13.04 4.50 -18.33
N ASN A 647 13.38 3.41 -17.64
CA ASN A 647 12.38 2.40 -17.26
C ASN A 647 11.53 2.87 -16.05
N VAL A 648 10.28 2.41 -15.94
CA VAL A 648 9.37 2.79 -14.81
C VAL A 648 9.86 2.35 -13.42
N ASP A 649 10.81 1.41 -13.37
CA ASP A 649 11.52 1.00 -12.15
C ASP A 649 13.04 1.27 -12.19
N GLU A 650 13.46 2.26 -12.98
CA GLU A 650 14.80 2.84 -12.95
C GLU A 650 14.93 3.91 -11.86
N TYR A 651 15.18 3.46 -10.63
CA TYR A 651 15.29 4.33 -9.46
C TYR A 651 16.53 5.23 -9.52
N ARG A 652 16.33 6.56 -9.54
CA ARG A 652 17.43 7.54 -9.48
C ARG A 652 18.30 7.35 -8.22
N PRO A 653 19.61 7.63 -8.25
CA PRO A 653 20.42 7.72 -7.05
C PRO A 653 19.80 8.68 -6.02
N MET A 654 19.88 8.28 -4.75
CA MET A 654 19.32 9.03 -3.61
C MET A 654 20.35 9.10 -2.49
N ARG A 655 20.83 10.31 -2.15
CA ARG A 655 21.64 10.52 -0.94
C ARG A 655 20.73 10.88 0.23
N VAL A 656 20.79 10.12 1.31
CA VAL A 656 19.95 10.29 2.52
C VAL A 656 20.83 10.49 3.74
N ALA A 657 20.65 11.61 4.43
CA ALA A 657 21.21 11.81 5.77
C ALA A 657 20.21 11.41 6.85
N VAL A 658 20.67 10.59 7.79
CA VAL A 658 20.02 10.34 9.09
C VAL A 658 20.79 11.12 10.14
N ILE A 659 20.11 11.90 10.97
CA ILE A 659 20.76 12.66 12.06
C ILE A 659 20.38 12.04 13.41
N GLY A 660 21.38 11.67 14.21
CA GLY A 660 21.28 10.85 15.41
C GLY A 660 21.39 9.35 15.12
N ALA A 661 22.14 8.62 15.96
CA ALA A 661 22.30 7.16 15.95
C ALA A 661 21.68 6.50 17.21
N GLY A 662 20.66 7.11 17.80
CA GLY A 662 19.72 6.44 18.70
C GLY A 662 18.77 5.49 17.96
N ALA A 663 17.82 4.89 18.69
CA ALA A 663 16.85 3.93 18.16
C ALA A 663 16.22 4.39 16.82
N SER A 664 15.77 5.65 16.74
CA SER A 664 15.20 6.23 15.52
C SER A 664 16.14 6.17 14.32
N GLY A 665 17.42 6.49 14.50
CA GLY A 665 18.42 6.49 13.45
C GLY A 665 18.91 5.09 13.06
N ILE A 666 19.04 4.19 14.05
CA ILE A 666 19.39 2.78 13.85
C ILE A 666 18.30 2.08 13.03
N CYS A 667 17.03 2.21 13.43
CA CYS A 667 15.91 1.67 12.69
C CYS A 667 15.78 2.32 11.31
N ALA A 668 15.91 3.65 11.19
CA ALA A 668 15.90 4.34 9.90
C ALA A 668 16.99 3.81 8.95
N ALA A 669 18.23 3.66 9.41
CA ALA A 669 19.33 3.12 8.60
C ALA A 669 19.04 1.69 8.08
N ILE A 670 18.37 0.86 8.88
CA ILE A 670 17.90 -0.47 8.45
C ILE A 670 16.77 -0.34 7.42
N ARG A 671 15.73 0.46 7.70
CA ARG A 671 14.55 0.58 6.83
C ARG A 671 14.88 1.26 5.49
N PHE A 672 15.68 2.32 5.46
CA PHE A 672 16.12 2.93 4.20
C PHE A 672 16.87 1.91 3.32
N ARG A 673 17.83 1.15 3.89
CA ARG A 673 18.54 0.07 3.16
C ARG A 673 17.64 -1.09 2.72
N GLN A 674 16.52 -1.35 3.40
CA GLN A 674 15.54 -2.38 3.02
C GLN A 674 14.63 -1.99 1.85
N TYR A 675 14.41 -0.68 1.61
CA TYR A 675 13.32 -0.22 0.74
C TYR A 675 13.70 0.82 -0.32
N ILE A 676 14.86 1.47 -0.21
CA ILE A 676 15.40 2.42 -1.20
C ILE A 676 16.56 1.73 -1.96
N PRO A 677 16.37 1.32 -3.23
CA PRO A 677 17.49 0.93 -4.11
C PRO A 677 18.34 2.16 -4.46
N ASN A 678 19.57 1.97 -4.96
CA ASN A 678 20.48 3.05 -5.36
C ASN A 678 20.66 4.14 -4.27
N LEU A 679 20.65 3.70 -3.00
CA LEU A 679 20.78 4.52 -1.80
C LEU A 679 22.24 4.77 -1.44
N GLU A 680 22.61 6.04 -1.33
CA GLU A 680 23.79 6.46 -0.57
C GLU A 680 23.32 6.93 0.82
N LEU A 681 23.64 6.17 1.87
CA LEU A 681 23.21 6.44 3.24
C LEU A 681 24.37 6.96 4.08
N VAL A 682 24.12 8.01 4.86
CA VAL A 682 24.99 8.44 5.95
C VAL A 682 24.18 8.69 7.23
N VAL A 683 24.74 8.32 8.37
CA VAL A 683 24.18 8.59 9.71
C VAL A 683 25.18 9.47 10.45
N TYR A 684 24.78 10.68 10.85
CA TYR A 684 25.62 11.61 11.62
C TYR A 684 25.21 11.60 13.10
N GLU A 685 26.15 11.38 14.01
CA GLU A 685 25.93 11.32 15.45
C GLU A 685 26.97 12.19 16.16
N GLN A 686 26.50 13.07 17.06
CA GLN A 686 27.35 14.03 17.79
C GLN A 686 28.20 13.34 18.87
N MET A 687 27.73 12.21 19.40
CA MET A 687 28.42 11.43 20.43
C MET A 687 29.47 10.48 19.83
N ASP A 688 30.33 9.94 20.68
CA ASP A 688 31.36 8.95 20.38
C ASP A 688 30.88 7.48 20.48
N GLY A 689 29.57 7.27 20.60
CA GLY A 689 28.93 5.95 20.49
C GLY A 689 27.47 6.02 20.02
N VAL A 690 26.83 4.87 19.89
CA VAL A 690 25.47 4.68 19.34
C VAL A 690 24.44 4.38 20.43
N GLY A 691 23.14 4.44 20.13
CA GLY A 691 22.06 4.11 21.09
C GLY A 691 21.38 5.32 21.74
N GLY A 692 21.88 6.54 21.52
CA GLY A 692 21.17 7.79 21.85
C GLY A 692 20.96 7.96 23.35
N THR A 693 19.69 8.01 23.79
CA THR A 693 19.32 8.13 25.21
C THR A 693 20.02 7.09 26.10
N TRP A 694 20.18 5.85 25.62
CA TRP A 694 20.79 4.74 26.37
C TRP A 694 22.33 4.81 26.42
N TYR A 695 22.95 5.59 25.53
CA TYR A 695 24.37 5.94 25.62
C TYR A 695 24.58 7.11 26.60
N ALA A 696 23.76 8.16 26.47
CA ALA A 696 23.93 9.41 27.21
C ALA A 696 23.52 9.36 28.70
N ASN A 697 22.67 8.40 29.11
CA ASN A 697 22.11 8.34 30.46
C ASN A 697 22.61 7.09 31.20
N THR A 698 23.69 7.24 31.96
CA THR A 698 24.41 6.17 32.69
C THR A 698 24.18 6.20 34.21
N TYR A 699 23.22 7.00 34.69
CA TYR A 699 23.01 7.23 36.12
C TYR A 699 22.53 5.97 36.88
N PRO A 700 22.88 5.80 38.18
CA PRO A 700 22.43 4.68 38.99
C PRO A 700 20.91 4.50 38.99
N GLY A 701 20.44 3.31 38.60
CA GLY A 701 19.02 2.98 38.53
C GLY A 701 18.34 3.32 37.19
N VAL A 702 19.06 3.79 36.18
CA VAL A 702 18.50 4.00 34.83
C VAL A 702 17.93 2.69 34.27
N ALA A 703 16.66 2.71 33.90
CA ALA A 703 15.89 1.58 33.35
C ALA A 703 14.69 2.09 32.56
N CYS A 704 14.11 1.25 31.69
CA CYS A 704 12.90 1.60 30.94
C CYS A 704 11.63 1.56 31.80
N ASP A 705 10.65 2.41 31.48
CA ASP A 705 9.31 2.41 32.07
C ASP A 705 8.29 1.55 31.29
N VAL A 706 8.73 0.95 30.18
CA VAL A 706 8.00 -0.02 29.34
C VAL A 706 8.68 -1.39 29.46
N ALA A 707 7.88 -2.46 29.48
CA ALA A 707 8.41 -3.81 29.62
C ALA A 707 9.35 -4.19 28.47
N SER A 708 10.52 -4.78 28.76
CA SER A 708 11.63 -4.93 27.81
C SER A 708 11.22 -5.60 26.48
N HIS A 709 10.42 -6.67 26.54
CA HIS A 709 9.92 -7.37 25.34
C HIS A 709 9.01 -6.49 24.44
N ALA A 710 8.30 -5.50 25.01
CA ALA A 710 7.52 -4.47 24.28
C ALA A 710 8.30 -3.16 24.04
N PHE A 711 9.53 -3.07 24.54
CA PHE A 711 10.52 -2.05 24.22
C PHE A 711 11.63 -2.62 23.32
N ALA A 712 11.24 -3.47 22.37
CA ALA A 712 12.09 -4.08 21.35
C ALA A 712 11.51 -3.86 19.96
N GLU A 713 12.37 -3.54 18.98
CA GLU A 713 12.03 -3.36 17.56
C GLU A 713 11.46 -4.65 16.96
N ASP A 714 10.38 -4.57 16.17
CA ASP A 714 9.73 -5.71 15.50
C ASP A 714 10.67 -6.41 14.50
N ILE A 715 11.73 -5.71 14.08
CA ILE A 715 12.78 -6.22 13.21
C ILE A 715 13.70 -7.22 13.94
N ILE A 716 13.91 -7.02 15.25
CA ILE A 716 14.94 -7.68 16.06
C ILE A 716 14.39 -7.92 17.47
N LEU A 717 13.60 -8.98 17.58
CA LEU A 717 13.10 -9.46 18.87
C LEU A 717 14.27 -10.00 19.71
N GLN A 718 14.21 -9.75 21.01
CA GLN A 718 15.07 -10.36 22.03
C GLN A 718 14.17 -11.05 23.08
N HIS A 719 14.59 -12.22 23.54
CA HIS A 719 13.82 -13.07 24.47
C HIS A 719 14.43 -13.13 25.87
N ASP A 720 15.75 -13.06 25.97
CA ASP A 720 16.60 -13.33 27.13
C ASP A 720 16.84 -12.12 28.06
N TRP A 721 15.97 -11.09 28.00
CA TRP A 721 16.04 -9.92 28.87
C TRP A 721 16.09 -10.29 30.36
N SER A 722 17.07 -9.75 31.07
CA SER A 722 17.42 -10.09 32.46
C SER A 722 16.32 -9.77 33.51
N SER A 723 15.36 -8.94 33.13
CA SER A 723 14.18 -8.58 33.91
C SER A 723 13.06 -8.09 32.98
N MET A 724 11.85 -7.92 33.54
CA MET A 724 10.75 -7.30 32.82
C MET A 724 10.95 -5.79 32.56
N PHE A 725 11.84 -5.11 33.31
CA PHE A 725 12.18 -3.69 33.12
C PHE A 725 13.71 -3.55 33.16
N SER A 726 14.35 -3.77 32.01
CA SER A 726 15.79 -3.92 31.90
C SER A 726 16.59 -2.67 32.30
N PRO A 727 17.77 -2.83 32.93
CA PRO A 727 18.70 -1.72 33.15
C PRO A 727 19.14 -1.07 31.83
N GLY A 728 19.39 0.24 31.84
CA GLY A 728 19.75 0.99 30.63
C GLY A 728 20.99 0.47 29.89
N ALA A 729 21.95 -0.12 30.61
CA ALA A 729 23.14 -0.75 30.02
C ALA A 729 22.81 -2.01 29.19
N GLU A 730 21.80 -2.78 29.57
CA GLU A 730 21.32 -3.94 28.80
C GLU A 730 20.62 -3.48 27.51
N ILE A 731 19.81 -2.44 27.60
CA ILE A 731 19.11 -1.83 26.46
C ILE A 731 20.12 -1.13 25.51
N HIS A 732 21.17 -0.52 26.03
CA HIS A 732 22.28 0.00 25.23
C HIS A 732 22.99 -1.12 24.46
N ALA A 733 23.35 -2.22 25.13
CA ALA A 733 23.98 -3.37 24.51
C ALA A 733 23.10 -4.02 23.42
N TYR A 734 21.78 -4.04 23.61
CA TYR A 734 20.82 -4.43 22.56
C TYR A 734 20.97 -3.54 21.31
N PHE A 735 20.95 -2.21 21.45
CA PHE A 735 21.10 -1.29 20.30
C PHE A 735 22.48 -1.36 19.62
N GLU A 736 23.58 -1.59 20.37
CA GLU A 736 24.89 -1.91 19.77
C GLU A 736 24.84 -3.24 18.99
N GLY A 737 24.24 -4.28 19.57
CA GLY A 737 24.05 -5.58 18.92
C GLY A 737 23.22 -5.49 17.63
N ILE A 738 22.23 -4.59 17.56
CA ILE A 738 21.52 -4.26 16.32
C ILE A 738 22.48 -3.66 15.27
N VAL A 739 23.27 -2.67 15.69
CA VAL A 739 24.22 -1.96 14.82
C VAL A 739 25.25 -2.91 14.21
N ASP A 740 25.75 -3.88 14.96
CA ASP A 740 26.68 -4.90 14.44
C ASP A 740 25.97 -5.96 13.59
N LYS A 741 24.82 -6.48 14.04
CA LYS A 741 24.01 -7.48 13.31
C LYS A 741 23.58 -7.01 11.91
N TYR A 742 23.36 -5.72 11.73
CA TYR A 742 23.01 -5.11 10.44
C TYR A 742 24.19 -4.40 9.75
N GLN A 743 25.40 -4.51 10.32
CA GLN A 743 26.65 -3.94 9.80
C GLN A 743 26.56 -2.42 9.55
N LEU A 744 25.92 -1.70 10.48
CA LEU A 744 25.59 -0.28 10.31
C LEU A 744 26.78 0.66 10.55
N ARG A 745 27.81 0.25 11.32
CA ARG A 745 28.96 1.10 11.68
C ARG A 745 29.66 1.76 10.49
N GLN A 746 29.63 1.16 9.29
CA GLN A 746 30.20 1.75 8.06
C GLN A 746 29.49 3.05 7.61
N TYR A 747 28.17 3.15 7.83
CA TYR A 747 27.34 4.31 7.46
C TYR A 747 27.35 5.39 8.57
N ILE A 748 27.73 5.03 9.80
CA ILE A 748 27.68 5.91 10.98
C ILE A 748 28.97 6.73 11.09
N LYS A 749 28.82 8.03 11.31
CA LYS A 749 29.87 9.02 11.57
C LYS A 749 29.65 9.59 12.96
N LEU A 750 30.38 9.01 13.92
CA LEU A 750 30.42 9.44 15.33
C LEU A 750 31.21 10.75 15.47
N ARG A 751 30.94 11.51 16.53
CA ARG A 751 31.48 12.87 16.78
C ARG A 751 31.21 13.89 15.65
N HIS A 752 30.18 13.68 14.83
CA HIS A 752 29.73 14.60 13.79
C HIS A 752 28.41 15.26 14.21
N GLU A 753 28.49 16.48 14.72
CA GLU A 753 27.37 17.27 15.21
C GLU A 753 26.76 18.12 14.07
N LEU A 754 25.42 18.13 13.94
CA LEU A 754 24.74 19.04 13.01
C LEU A 754 24.71 20.46 13.60
N VAL A 755 25.38 21.40 12.96
CA VAL A 755 25.45 22.83 13.38
C VAL A 755 24.62 23.76 12.49
N GLY A 756 23.98 23.24 11.44
CA GLY A 756 22.96 23.94 10.68
C GLY A 756 22.44 23.13 9.49
N ALA A 757 21.25 23.47 9.00
CA ALA A 757 20.69 22.90 7.77
C ALA A 757 19.98 23.97 6.94
N ARG A 758 20.15 23.96 5.63
CA ARG A 758 19.49 24.89 4.69
C ARG A 758 18.97 24.15 3.47
N TYR A 759 17.69 24.35 3.14
CA TYR A 759 17.13 23.86 1.88
C TYR A 759 17.58 24.74 0.71
N ASP A 760 18.02 24.10 -0.37
CA ASP A 760 18.34 24.72 -1.65
C ASP A 760 17.15 24.49 -2.59
N GLU A 761 16.28 25.49 -2.68
CA GLU A 761 15.08 25.43 -3.54
C GLU A 761 15.40 25.29 -5.03
N SER A 762 16.61 25.65 -5.48
CA SER A 762 17.01 25.46 -6.88
C SER A 762 17.38 24.00 -7.15
N ALA A 763 18.17 23.39 -6.27
CA ALA A 763 18.63 22.00 -6.41
C ALA A 763 17.62 20.96 -5.91
N GLY A 764 16.67 21.36 -5.05
CA GLY A 764 15.75 20.47 -4.35
C GLY A 764 16.39 19.68 -3.19
N LYS A 765 17.53 20.17 -2.66
CA LYS A 765 18.40 19.41 -1.74
C LYS A 765 18.65 20.14 -0.43
N TRP A 766 18.99 19.40 0.62
CA TRP A 766 19.46 19.97 1.89
C TRP A 766 20.97 20.09 1.90
N ARG A 767 21.48 21.28 2.21
CA ARG A 767 22.87 21.51 2.62
C ARG A 767 22.96 21.42 4.15
N LEU A 768 23.90 20.63 4.66
CA LEU A 768 24.06 20.32 6.08
C LEU A 768 25.44 20.76 6.56
N GLY A 769 25.47 21.74 7.46
CA GLY A 769 26.69 22.15 8.15
C GLY A 769 26.97 21.21 9.33
N LEU A 770 28.13 20.56 9.31
CA LEU A 770 28.52 19.51 10.26
C LEU A 770 29.84 19.87 10.94
N ARG A 771 29.87 19.85 12.27
CA ARG A 771 31.09 19.97 13.07
C ARG A 771 31.62 18.56 13.38
N CYS A 772 32.82 18.24 12.89
CA CYS A 772 33.44 16.91 12.99
C CYS A 772 34.90 16.99 13.47
N PRO A 773 35.53 15.88 13.92
CA PRO A 773 36.93 15.89 14.32
C PRO A 773 37.83 16.22 13.13
N SER A 774 38.85 17.06 13.32
CA SER A 774 39.69 17.50 12.20
C SER A 774 40.60 16.38 11.69
N LYS A 775 40.79 16.34 10.37
CA LYS A 775 41.78 15.45 9.74
C LYS A 775 43.23 15.90 9.94
N THR A 776 43.43 17.12 10.47
CA THR A 776 44.76 17.76 10.59
C THR A 776 45.19 18.06 12.03
N SER A 777 44.31 17.88 13.01
CA SER A 777 44.57 18.12 14.43
C SER A 777 43.92 17.02 15.27
N THR A 778 44.67 16.43 16.20
CA THR A 778 44.22 15.34 17.08
C THR A 778 43.04 15.73 17.98
N ASP A 779 42.99 17.00 18.36
CA ASP A 779 42.06 17.54 19.37
C ASP A 779 41.19 18.68 18.80
N GLY A 780 41.39 19.02 17.52
CA GLY A 780 40.61 20.05 16.82
C GLY A 780 39.32 19.50 16.21
N PHE A 781 38.34 20.39 16.02
CA PHE A 781 37.18 20.15 15.18
C PHE A 781 37.25 21.05 13.93
N GLU A 782 36.71 20.57 12.82
CA GLU A 782 36.51 21.32 11.57
C GLU A 782 35.00 21.33 11.22
N GLU A 783 34.54 22.37 10.53
CA GLU A 783 33.17 22.44 10.01
C GLU A 783 33.18 22.15 8.50
N ILE A 784 32.28 21.26 8.06
CA ILE A 784 32.15 20.78 6.68
C ILE A 784 30.69 20.87 6.22
N ASP A 785 30.48 21.08 4.92
CA ASP A 785 29.16 20.95 4.28
C ASP A 785 28.98 19.54 3.68
N ASP A 786 27.81 18.93 3.89
CA ASP A 786 27.27 17.83 3.06
C ASP A 786 26.04 18.32 2.28
N THR A 787 25.65 17.64 1.19
CA THR A 787 24.46 17.97 0.40
C THR A 787 23.67 16.72 0.01
N VAL A 788 22.44 16.60 0.49
CA VAL A 788 21.61 15.38 0.40
C VAL A 788 20.25 15.62 -0.22
N ASP A 789 19.66 14.58 -0.84
CA ASP A 789 18.32 14.64 -1.42
C ASP A 789 17.22 14.64 -0.35
N PHE A 790 17.45 13.97 0.78
CA PHE A 790 16.47 13.74 1.84
C PHE A 790 17.14 13.73 3.22
N VAL A 791 16.46 14.29 4.23
CA VAL A 791 16.92 14.32 5.62
C VAL A 791 15.91 13.62 6.52
N PHE A 792 16.38 12.64 7.30
CA PHE A 792 15.62 12.05 8.39
C PHE A 792 16.23 12.48 9.73
N ASN A 793 15.50 13.33 10.45
CA ASN A 793 15.90 13.85 11.75
C ASN A 793 15.44 12.91 12.87
N GLY A 794 16.38 12.11 13.40
CA GLY A 794 16.20 11.18 14.52
C GLY A 794 16.86 11.65 15.82
N ILE A 795 17.17 12.95 15.95
CA ILE A 795 17.88 13.56 17.09
C ILE A 795 17.14 13.32 18.43
N GLY A 796 15.81 13.29 18.39
CA GLY A 796 14.95 13.01 19.56
C GLY A 796 14.82 14.16 20.56
N LEU A 797 13.73 14.16 21.31
CA LEU A 797 13.33 15.27 22.19
C LEU A 797 14.12 15.33 23.51
N LEU A 798 14.36 14.19 24.14
CA LEU A 798 14.87 14.08 25.53
C LEU A 798 16.38 13.78 25.56
N HIS A 799 17.18 14.71 25.00
CA HIS A 799 18.64 14.64 25.04
C HIS A 799 19.30 15.95 25.52
N ARG A 800 18.74 17.12 25.17
CA ARG A 800 19.29 18.44 25.55
C ARG A 800 19.00 18.76 27.00
N TRP A 801 20.02 19.07 27.78
CA TRP A 801 19.87 19.48 29.17
C TRP A 801 20.72 20.72 29.46
N LYS A 802 20.46 21.36 30.60
CA LYS A 802 21.29 22.43 31.15
C LYS A 802 21.27 22.35 32.68
N TRP A 803 22.27 22.94 33.32
CA TRP A 803 22.23 23.12 34.78
C TRP A 803 20.99 23.95 35.17
N PRO A 804 20.35 23.64 36.31
CA PRO A 804 19.23 24.45 36.80
C PRO A 804 19.74 25.82 37.22
N ASP A 805 18.92 26.83 36.97
CA ASP A 805 19.18 28.22 37.31
C ASP A 805 18.94 28.42 38.82
N ILE A 806 20.01 28.27 39.60
CA ILE A 806 20.03 28.39 41.06
C ILE A 806 21.30 29.15 41.46
N GLU A 807 21.13 30.22 42.24
CA GLU A 807 22.25 31.04 42.73
C GLU A 807 23.30 30.18 43.46
N GLY A 808 24.59 30.45 43.26
CA GLY A 808 25.68 29.76 43.95
C GLY A 808 25.95 28.31 43.52
N LEU A 809 25.17 27.71 42.60
CA LEU A 809 25.43 26.36 42.08
C LEU A 809 26.80 26.26 41.36
N GLY A 810 27.34 27.39 40.90
CA GLY A 810 28.72 27.52 40.43
C GLY A 810 29.76 27.26 41.54
N ASP A 811 29.50 27.74 42.75
CA ASP A 811 30.48 27.88 43.84
C ASP A 811 30.58 26.68 44.79
N PHE A 812 29.61 25.77 44.74
CA PHE A 812 29.61 24.51 45.52
C PHE A 812 30.95 23.77 45.40
N LYS A 813 31.51 23.34 46.55
CA LYS A 813 32.84 22.69 46.63
C LYS A 813 32.79 21.16 46.66
N GLY A 814 31.60 20.57 46.78
CA GLY A 814 31.39 19.13 46.64
C GLY A 814 31.23 18.68 45.18
N VAL A 815 30.89 17.41 44.98
CA VAL A 815 30.65 16.83 43.64
C VAL A 815 29.30 17.30 43.11
N LYS A 816 29.25 17.86 41.91
CA LYS A 816 27.97 18.19 41.22
C LYS A 816 27.85 17.48 39.89
N VAL A 817 26.73 16.81 39.68
CA VAL A 817 26.44 16.00 38.48
C VAL A 817 25.00 16.21 38.03
N HIS A 818 24.74 16.19 36.72
CA HIS A 818 23.38 16.20 36.15
C HIS A 818 23.05 14.80 35.63
N SER A 819 21.80 14.33 35.79
CA SER A 819 21.44 12.94 35.44
C SER A 819 21.70 12.59 33.97
N ALA A 820 21.45 13.54 33.06
CA ALA A 820 21.69 13.40 31.62
C ALA A 820 23.15 13.70 31.17
N GLY A 821 24.07 13.86 32.13
CA GLY A 821 25.50 14.09 31.90
C GLY A 821 26.31 13.37 32.97
N TRP A 822 25.96 12.12 33.25
CA TRP A 822 26.48 11.38 34.40
C TRP A 822 27.90 10.87 34.14
N ASN A 823 28.88 11.61 34.63
CA ASN A 823 30.31 11.37 34.45
C ASN A 823 31.00 10.78 35.71
N VAL A 824 30.23 10.20 36.63
CA VAL A 824 30.73 9.61 37.89
C VAL A 824 30.75 8.09 37.79
N SER A 825 31.90 7.48 38.04
CA SER A 825 32.10 6.02 37.99
C SER A 825 31.40 5.28 39.15
N GLU A 826 31.17 3.97 39.01
CA GLU A 826 30.53 3.21 40.08
C GLU A 826 31.36 3.20 41.38
N GLY A 827 32.70 3.10 41.28
CA GLY A 827 33.58 3.19 42.46
C GLY A 827 33.55 4.54 43.17
N GLU A 828 33.32 5.64 42.45
CA GLU A 828 33.06 6.94 43.07
C GLU A 828 31.70 6.96 43.78
N VAL A 829 30.65 6.36 43.21
CA VAL A 829 29.34 6.22 43.88
C VAL A 829 29.45 5.34 45.14
N GLU A 830 30.28 4.30 45.13
CA GLU A 830 30.54 3.49 46.33
C GLU A 830 31.28 4.29 47.43
N SER A 831 32.10 5.27 47.06
CA SER A 831 32.75 6.17 48.03
C SER A 831 31.78 7.09 48.79
N TRP A 832 30.53 7.21 48.32
CA TRP A 832 29.50 8.07 48.93
C TRP A 832 28.81 7.44 50.16
N LYS A 833 29.27 6.26 50.60
CA LYS A 833 28.68 5.49 51.73
C LYS A 833 28.48 6.30 53.01
N ASP A 834 29.41 7.18 53.34
CA ASP A 834 29.37 8.02 54.54
C ASP A 834 29.11 9.51 54.21
N LYS A 835 28.63 9.79 52.99
CA LYS A 835 28.43 11.16 52.46
C LYS A 835 26.98 11.60 52.46
N SER A 836 26.79 12.93 52.47
CA SER A 836 25.49 13.58 52.33
C SER A 836 25.23 13.98 50.87
N VAL A 837 24.18 13.40 50.27
CA VAL A 837 23.81 13.59 48.87
C VAL A 837 22.47 14.30 48.77
N ALA A 838 22.37 15.35 47.95
CA ALA A 838 21.12 16.03 47.65
C ALA A 838 20.71 15.80 46.19
N VAL A 839 19.59 15.12 45.95
CA VAL A 839 18.97 14.96 44.63
C VAL A 839 17.93 16.05 44.46
N ILE A 840 18.03 16.83 43.39
CA ILE A 840 17.11 17.93 43.06
C ILE A 840 16.20 17.46 41.92
N GLY A 841 14.92 17.21 42.22
CA GLY A 841 13.91 16.85 41.22
C GLY A 841 12.86 15.85 41.71
N LEU A 842 11.82 15.63 40.88
CA LEU A 842 10.82 14.58 41.08
C LEU A 842 10.27 14.07 39.73
N GLY A 843 11.14 14.02 38.72
CA GLY A 843 10.91 13.30 37.46
C GLY A 843 11.48 11.88 37.52
N SER A 844 11.29 11.10 36.46
CA SER A 844 11.67 9.68 36.38
C SER A 844 13.11 9.40 36.83
N SER A 845 14.08 10.19 36.37
CA SER A 845 15.49 10.06 36.79
C SER A 845 15.70 10.33 38.28
N ALA A 846 14.98 11.28 38.88
CA ALA A 846 15.07 11.54 40.32
C ALA A 846 14.54 10.36 41.15
N LEU A 847 13.41 9.78 40.72
CA LEU A 847 12.83 8.60 41.37
C LEU A 847 13.80 7.40 41.30
N GLN A 848 14.36 7.13 40.11
CA GLN A 848 15.32 6.04 39.88
C GLN A 848 16.62 6.23 40.68
N ILE A 849 17.21 7.43 40.67
CA ILE A 849 18.43 7.73 41.42
C ILE A 849 18.20 7.62 42.93
N VAL A 850 17.08 8.12 43.46
CA VAL A 850 16.77 8.01 44.90
C VAL A 850 16.52 6.55 45.30
N ALA A 851 15.88 5.74 44.45
CA ALA A 851 15.72 4.31 44.67
C ALA A 851 17.07 3.56 44.70
N ALA A 852 18.01 3.93 43.81
CA ALA A 852 19.32 3.30 43.70
C ALA A 852 20.33 3.75 44.78
N LEU A 853 20.29 5.02 45.19
CA LEU A 853 21.22 5.59 46.18
C LEU A 853 20.74 5.46 47.63
N GLY A 854 19.44 5.29 47.89
CA GLY A 854 18.88 5.30 49.26
C GLY A 854 19.48 4.26 50.20
N SER A 855 20.04 3.16 49.69
CA SER A 855 20.78 2.14 50.46
C SER A 855 22.31 2.26 50.37
N LYS A 856 22.84 3.09 49.46
CA LYS A 856 24.28 3.24 49.17
C LYS A 856 24.95 4.45 49.85
N VAL A 857 24.22 5.42 50.41
CA VAL A 857 24.79 6.70 50.91
C VAL A 857 24.39 7.06 52.35
N GLY A 858 25.20 7.88 53.01
CA GLY A 858 25.09 8.17 54.45
C GLY A 858 23.90 9.05 54.82
N ARG A 859 23.63 10.09 54.02
CA ARG A 859 22.39 10.89 54.08
C ARG A 859 21.93 11.19 52.64
N LEU A 860 20.64 11.11 52.38
CA LEU A 860 20.05 11.39 51.07
C LEU A 860 18.86 12.34 51.23
N TYR A 861 19.00 13.57 50.73
CA TYR A 861 17.90 14.53 50.63
C TYR A 861 17.31 14.47 49.22
N ASN A 862 16.00 14.23 49.09
CA ASN A 862 15.30 14.41 47.82
C ASN A 862 14.51 15.73 47.85
N VAL A 863 14.97 16.72 47.12
CA VAL A 863 14.47 18.11 47.15
C VAL A 863 13.50 18.36 45.99
N THR A 864 12.24 18.63 46.30
CA THR A 864 11.18 18.82 45.31
C THR A 864 10.29 20.03 45.58
N ARG A 865 9.91 20.73 44.51
CA ARG A 865 8.89 21.80 44.47
C ARG A 865 7.51 21.31 44.02
N SER A 866 7.30 20.01 43.84
CA SER A 866 6.09 19.48 43.21
C SER A 866 5.66 18.13 43.75
N LYS A 867 4.35 17.90 43.78
CA LYS A 867 3.70 16.59 43.99
C LYS A 867 3.81 15.73 42.71
N ALA A 868 3.82 14.40 42.84
CA ALA A 868 3.79 13.45 41.73
C ALA A 868 3.25 12.08 42.14
N TRP A 869 2.48 11.45 41.24
CA TRP A 869 2.02 10.07 41.41
C TRP A 869 3.20 9.09 41.29
N VAL A 870 3.37 8.20 42.26
CA VAL A 870 4.28 7.06 42.18
C VAL A 870 3.43 5.81 42.01
N ALA A 871 3.26 5.39 40.76
CA ALA A 871 2.26 4.39 40.38
C ALA A 871 2.56 2.99 40.95
N LEU A 872 1.49 2.32 41.39
CA LEU A 872 1.52 0.89 41.71
C LEU A 872 1.88 0.06 40.47
N PRO A 873 2.79 -0.94 40.55
CA PRO A 873 3.04 -1.86 39.45
C PRO A 873 1.78 -2.57 38.94
N SER A 874 0.80 -2.81 39.82
CA SER A 874 -0.51 -3.39 39.48
C SER A 874 -1.51 -2.41 38.85
N VAL A 875 -1.31 -1.10 38.97
CA VAL A 875 -2.15 -0.08 38.31
C VAL A 875 -1.66 0.22 36.89
N VAL A 876 -0.36 -0.03 36.60
CA VAL A 876 0.23 0.10 35.26
C VAL A 876 0.00 -1.17 34.41
N GLY A 877 -0.94 -2.06 34.79
CA GLY A 877 -1.47 -3.14 33.95
C GLY A 877 -0.53 -4.33 33.63
N VAL A 878 0.78 -4.20 33.81
CA VAL A 878 1.76 -5.28 33.61
C VAL A 878 1.60 -6.34 34.71
N TYR A 879 1.95 -7.60 34.42
CA TYR A 879 1.81 -8.82 35.25
C TYR A 879 2.68 -8.84 36.55
N MET A 880 2.89 -7.69 37.18
CA MET A 880 3.86 -7.46 38.26
C MET A 880 3.43 -7.91 39.67
N ALA A 881 2.52 -8.89 39.75
CA ALA A 881 2.28 -9.63 40.98
C ALA A 881 3.32 -10.73 41.24
N HIS A 882 4.05 -11.18 40.19
CA HIS A 882 4.87 -12.40 40.26
C HIS A 882 6.31 -12.29 39.72
N LEU A 883 6.59 -11.50 38.67
CA LEU A 883 7.86 -11.62 37.92
C LEU A 883 8.64 -10.29 37.80
N VAL A 884 9.43 -9.96 38.83
CA VAL A 884 10.49 -8.92 38.71
C VAL A 884 11.69 -9.43 37.90
N LYS A 885 11.90 -10.75 37.89
CA LYS A 885 12.74 -11.47 36.93
C LYS A 885 11.92 -12.63 36.37
N LEU A 886 12.15 -12.97 35.11
CA LEU A 886 11.68 -14.23 34.52
C LEU A 886 12.58 -15.38 35.01
N THR A 887 12.01 -16.57 35.16
CA THR A 887 12.76 -17.79 35.45
C THR A 887 13.47 -18.32 34.20
N GLU A 888 14.49 -19.18 34.38
CA GLU A 888 15.19 -19.82 33.26
C GLU A 888 14.25 -20.65 32.37
N GLU A 889 13.20 -21.24 32.95
CA GLU A 889 12.18 -21.99 32.21
C GLU A 889 11.29 -21.08 31.36
N GLU A 890 10.90 -19.90 31.88
CA GLU A 890 10.14 -18.89 31.12
C GLU A 890 10.99 -18.25 30.01
N LEU A 891 12.26 -17.91 30.28
CA LEU A 891 13.18 -17.40 29.25
C LEU A 891 13.39 -18.42 28.12
N LYS A 892 13.50 -19.71 28.46
CA LYS A 892 13.56 -20.81 27.50
C LYS A 892 12.24 -21.01 26.74
N HIS A 893 11.10 -20.76 27.37
CA HIS A 893 9.79 -20.76 26.71
C HIS A 893 9.68 -19.65 25.64
N LEU A 894 10.40 -18.55 25.82
CA LEU A 894 10.45 -17.40 24.90
C LEU A 894 11.52 -17.53 23.78
N GLU A 895 12.34 -18.58 23.76
CA GLU A 895 13.21 -18.92 22.60
C GLU A 895 12.37 -19.22 21.33
N ASP A 896 11.14 -19.68 21.52
CA ASP A 896 10.15 -19.98 20.48
C ASP A 896 9.50 -18.68 19.96
N PRO A 897 9.68 -18.34 18.66
CA PRO A 897 9.19 -17.07 18.11
C PRO A 897 7.66 -16.90 18.15
N GLU A 898 6.87 -17.98 18.20
CA GLU A 898 5.41 -17.86 18.26
C GLU A 898 4.93 -17.51 19.67
N LYS A 899 5.55 -18.10 20.71
CA LYS A 899 5.30 -17.76 22.12
C LYS A 899 5.82 -16.37 22.45
N LEU A 900 7.00 -15.99 21.99
CA LEU A 900 7.53 -14.62 22.13
C LEU A 900 6.58 -13.58 21.51
N MET A 901 6.03 -13.88 20.32
CA MET A 901 5.05 -13.01 19.67
C MET A 901 3.64 -13.06 20.29
N ALA A 902 3.31 -14.06 21.09
CA ALA A 902 2.11 -14.05 21.93
C ALA A 902 2.33 -13.17 23.17
N PHE A 903 3.41 -13.43 23.92
CA PHE A 903 3.79 -12.69 25.12
C PHE A 903 3.92 -11.17 24.88
N ARG A 904 4.56 -10.75 23.77
CA ARG A 904 4.61 -9.33 23.36
C ARG A 904 3.21 -8.74 23.15
N LYS A 905 2.32 -9.45 22.44
CA LYS A 905 0.95 -8.97 22.20
C LYS A 905 0.13 -8.88 23.48
N ASP A 906 0.29 -9.80 24.43
CA ASP A 906 -0.45 -9.76 25.70
C ASP A 906 -0.04 -8.55 26.53
N ILE A 907 1.26 -8.22 26.56
CA ILE A 907 1.79 -6.98 27.15
C ILE A 907 1.25 -5.74 26.42
N GLU A 908 1.37 -5.70 25.08
CA GLU A 908 0.88 -4.57 24.26
C GLU A 908 -0.63 -4.36 24.40
N HIS A 909 -1.42 -5.43 24.45
CA HIS A 909 -2.87 -5.39 24.63
C HIS A 909 -3.24 -4.81 26.01
N ALA A 910 -2.58 -5.26 27.07
CA ALA A 910 -2.75 -4.70 28.41
C ALA A 910 -2.38 -3.20 28.45
N MET A 911 -1.26 -2.79 27.84
CA MET A 911 -0.84 -1.39 27.77
C MET A 911 -1.79 -0.51 26.94
N ASN A 912 -2.37 -1.04 25.85
CA ASN A 912 -3.36 -0.32 25.04
C ASN A 912 -4.67 -0.08 25.81
N GLY A 913 -5.14 -1.08 26.58
CA GLY A 913 -6.34 -0.93 27.42
C GLY A 913 -6.25 0.21 28.45
N LEU A 914 -5.04 0.61 28.86
CA LEU A 914 -4.80 1.74 29.75
C LEU A 914 -5.07 3.11 29.11
N HIS A 915 -5.28 3.21 27.79
CA HIS A 915 -5.55 4.50 27.13
C HIS A 915 -6.76 5.24 27.72
N THR A 916 -7.76 4.50 28.21
CA THR A 916 -8.96 5.07 28.87
C THR A 916 -8.66 5.76 30.21
N LEU A 917 -7.49 5.55 30.83
CA LEU A 917 -7.01 6.36 31.97
C LEU A 917 -6.83 7.84 31.61
N THR A 918 -6.62 8.17 30.32
CA THR A 918 -6.35 9.54 29.90
C THR A 918 -7.61 10.43 29.86
N TYR A 919 -8.78 9.91 30.23
CA TYR A 919 -10.06 10.62 30.22
C TYR A 919 -10.54 10.82 31.67
N PRO A 920 -10.70 12.07 32.17
CA PRO A 920 -10.96 12.34 33.59
C PRO A 920 -12.19 11.61 34.14
N GLU A 921 -13.23 11.50 33.32
CA GLU A 921 -14.52 10.95 33.74
C GLU A 921 -14.59 9.41 33.73
N SER A 922 -13.57 8.72 33.19
CA SER A 922 -13.65 7.27 33.01
C SER A 922 -13.67 6.49 34.34
N PRO A 923 -14.42 5.37 34.44
CA PRO A 923 -14.40 4.54 35.64
C PRO A 923 -13.00 3.99 35.96
N LEU A 924 -12.22 3.66 34.93
CA LEU A 924 -10.84 3.19 35.10
C LEU A 924 -9.95 4.27 35.72
N GLN A 925 -10.07 5.53 35.28
CA GLN A 925 -9.30 6.64 35.85
C GLN A 925 -9.62 6.86 37.32
N LYS A 926 -10.91 7.01 37.65
CA LYS A 926 -11.36 7.27 39.02
C LYS A 926 -10.94 6.16 39.98
N GLY A 927 -11.08 4.89 39.57
CA GLY A 927 -10.61 3.73 40.32
C GLY A 927 -9.08 3.66 40.45
N ALA A 928 -8.33 3.85 39.37
CA ALA A 928 -6.87 3.78 39.36
C ALA A 928 -6.22 4.88 40.22
N GLN A 929 -6.78 6.10 40.17
CA GLN A 929 -6.35 7.23 40.99
C GLN A 929 -6.62 6.98 42.49
N GLN A 930 -7.80 6.46 42.84
CA GLN A 930 -8.12 6.08 44.21
C GLN A 930 -7.18 4.98 44.73
N VAL A 931 -7.01 3.88 44.00
CA VAL A 931 -6.15 2.76 44.40
C VAL A 931 -4.67 3.18 44.51
N THR A 932 -4.20 4.08 43.65
CA THR A 932 -2.83 4.63 43.74
C THR A 932 -2.69 5.53 44.97
N ARG A 933 -3.70 6.35 45.28
CA ARG A 933 -3.73 7.20 46.48
C ARG A 933 -3.71 6.37 47.76
N GLU A 934 -4.62 5.42 47.92
CA GLU A 934 -4.71 4.53 49.10
C GLU A 934 -3.39 3.78 49.33
N TYR A 935 -2.73 3.32 48.26
CA TYR A 935 -1.42 2.70 48.34
C TYR A 935 -0.32 3.68 48.79
N MET A 936 -0.24 4.88 48.22
CA MET A 936 0.79 5.86 48.58
C MET A 936 0.59 6.36 50.02
N GLU A 937 -0.65 6.58 50.46
CA GLU A 937 -0.98 6.98 51.84
C GLU A 937 -0.55 5.89 52.82
N LYS A 938 -0.94 4.62 52.58
CA LYS A 938 -0.54 3.49 53.42
C LYS A 938 0.97 3.22 53.40
N ALA A 939 1.62 3.27 52.24
CA ALA A 939 3.04 2.96 52.13
C ALA A 939 3.94 4.04 52.77
N LEU A 940 3.41 5.26 52.97
CA LEU A 940 4.09 6.39 53.61
C LEU A 940 3.63 6.63 55.07
N GLU A 941 2.72 5.81 55.62
CA GLU A 941 2.19 5.95 56.99
C GLU A 941 3.28 6.02 58.08
N VAL A 942 4.42 5.36 57.83
CA VAL A 942 5.61 5.33 58.70
C VAL A 942 6.48 6.60 58.65
N LYS A 943 6.16 7.59 57.80
CA LYS A 943 6.86 8.88 57.69
C LYS A 943 5.82 10.02 57.68
N PRO A 944 5.47 10.58 58.85
CA PRO A 944 4.45 11.63 58.96
C PRO A 944 4.66 12.79 58.00
N GLY A 945 3.57 13.26 57.37
CA GLY A 945 3.58 14.33 56.37
C GLY A 945 4.04 13.94 54.95
N TYR A 946 4.66 12.77 54.74
CA TYR A 946 5.22 12.43 53.42
C TYR A 946 4.13 12.17 52.37
N ALA A 947 2.97 11.63 52.78
CA ALA A 947 1.82 11.46 51.89
C ALA A 947 1.31 12.82 51.37
N GLU A 948 1.09 13.79 52.26
CA GLU A 948 0.69 15.16 51.91
C GLU A 948 1.75 15.87 51.04
N ALA A 949 3.03 15.68 51.36
CA ALA A 949 4.14 16.28 50.64
C ALA A 949 4.31 15.71 49.21
N LEU A 950 3.92 14.46 48.95
CA LEU A 950 4.16 13.76 47.69
C LEU A 950 2.92 13.62 46.79
N ILE A 951 1.76 13.29 47.35
CA ILE A 951 0.58 12.86 46.58
C ILE A 951 -0.10 14.06 45.92
N PRO A 952 -0.27 14.06 44.58
CA PRO A 952 -0.93 15.13 43.84
C PRO A 952 -2.45 15.08 43.91
N ASP A 953 -3.03 16.24 43.62
CA ASP A 953 -4.48 16.45 43.59
C ASP A 953 -4.99 16.56 42.13
N PHE A 954 -4.06 16.61 41.17
CA PHE A 954 -4.28 16.47 39.73
C PHE A 954 -4.41 15.00 39.31
N SER A 955 -5.05 14.75 38.16
CA SER A 955 -5.35 13.42 37.65
C SER A 955 -4.14 12.49 37.52
N LEU A 956 -4.35 11.18 37.69
CA LEU A 956 -3.40 10.18 37.23
C LEU A 956 -3.16 10.37 35.71
N CYS A 957 -1.95 10.06 35.23
CA CYS A 957 -1.48 10.28 33.85
C CYS A 957 -1.28 11.74 33.38
N CYS A 958 -1.58 12.81 34.14
CA CYS A 958 -1.22 14.20 33.75
C CYS A 958 0.29 14.42 33.51
N ARG A 959 1.12 13.53 34.05
CA ARG A 959 2.52 13.30 33.69
C ARG A 959 2.70 11.79 33.46
N ARG A 960 3.68 11.40 32.63
CA ARG A 960 3.99 9.99 32.34
C ARG A 960 4.19 9.22 33.64
N LEU A 961 3.41 8.16 33.84
CA LEU A 961 3.55 7.30 35.01
C LEU A 961 4.89 6.57 34.92
N THR A 962 5.75 6.78 35.92
CA THR A 962 7.03 6.07 36.01
C THR A 962 6.93 4.99 37.09
N PRO A 963 6.72 3.70 36.74
CA PRO A 963 6.86 2.61 37.69
C PRO A 963 8.30 2.60 38.19
N THR A 964 8.51 2.99 39.46
CA THR A 964 9.84 3.02 40.07
C THR A 964 9.89 2.08 41.27
N PRO A 965 10.18 0.79 41.06
CA PRO A 965 10.43 -0.15 42.15
C PRO A 965 11.48 0.42 43.11
N GLY A 966 11.17 0.42 44.40
CA GLY A 966 12.10 0.86 45.44
C GLY A 966 12.04 2.34 45.85
N TYR A 967 11.47 3.27 45.06
CA TYR A 967 11.46 4.71 45.44
C TYR A 967 10.77 4.97 46.79
N ILE A 968 9.54 4.46 46.98
CA ILE A 968 8.83 4.57 48.26
C ILE A 968 9.59 3.82 49.37
N ASN A 969 10.21 2.67 49.06
CA ASN A 969 11.02 1.93 50.03
C ASN A 969 12.28 2.70 50.45
N ALA A 970 12.86 3.53 49.58
CA ALA A 970 13.94 4.43 49.93
C ALA A 970 13.45 5.55 50.86
N LEU A 971 12.33 6.21 50.56
CA LEU A 971 11.73 7.23 51.44
C LEU A 971 11.38 6.71 52.85
N ARG A 972 11.11 5.41 53.01
CA ARG A 972 10.84 4.78 54.31
C ARG A 972 12.08 4.59 55.19
N ARG A 973 13.30 4.77 54.65
CA ARG A 973 14.55 4.63 55.41
C ARG A 973 14.84 5.88 56.24
N ASP A 974 15.69 5.78 57.26
CA ASP A 974 15.99 6.90 58.17
C ASP A 974 17.16 7.78 57.70
N ASN A 975 17.98 7.28 56.78
CA ASN A 975 19.00 8.06 56.08
C ASN A 975 18.43 8.89 54.90
N VAL A 976 17.16 8.71 54.53
CA VAL A 976 16.51 9.40 53.40
C VAL A 976 15.49 10.42 53.90
N GLU A 977 15.49 11.63 53.34
CA GLU A 977 14.55 12.71 53.67
C GLU A 977 13.89 13.28 52.41
N LEU A 978 12.55 13.34 52.40
CA LEU A 978 11.80 14.10 51.41
C LEU A 978 11.72 15.57 51.83
N VAL A 979 12.33 16.46 51.05
CA VAL A 979 12.41 17.90 51.32
C VAL A 979 11.49 18.65 50.36
N ARG A 980 10.46 19.29 50.92
CA ARG A 980 9.49 20.10 50.17
C ARG A 980 9.62 21.58 50.53
N SER A 981 10.71 22.18 50.09
CA SER A 981 11.00 23.61 50.27
C SER A 981 11.71 24.16 49.04
N GLU A 982 11.62 25.46 48.81
CA GLU A 982 12.30 26.13 47.70
C GLU A 982 13.78 26.35 48.02
N ILE A 983 14.66 26.09 47.06
CA ILE A 983 16.09 26.36 47.19
C ILE A 983 16.29 27.84 46.84
N ILE A 984 16.71 28.64 47.82
CA ILE A 984 17.05 30.06 47.60
C ILE A 984 18.39 30.12 46.85
N ARG A 985 19.39 29.39 47.35
CA ARG A 985 20.72 29.30 46.74
C ARG A 985 21.46 28.04 47.19
N VAL A 986 22.53 27.71 46.47
CA VAL A 986 23.53 26.72 46.87
C VAL A 986 24.66 27.44 47.57
N SER A 987 25.02 27.00 48.78
CA SER A 987 26.19 27.49 49.51
C SER A 987 27.43 26.67 49.11
N THR A 988 28.62 27.06 49.57
CA THR A 988 29.85 26.29 49.30
C THR A 988 29.81 24.84 49.80
N HIS A 989 28.91 24.51 50.74
CA HIS A 989 28.82 23.22 51.43
C HIS A 989 27.39 22.62 51.50
N GLY A 990 26.43 23.12 50.72
CA GLY A 990 25.05 22.63 50.81
C GLY A 990 23.99 23.48 50.13
N LEU A 991 22.73 23.23 50.45
CA LEU A 991 21.55 23.97 49.95
C LEU A 991 20.96 24.85 51.04
N GLU A 992 20.65 26.11 50.72
CA GLU A 992 19.92 27.03 51.61
C GLU A 992 18.46 27.13 51.15
N LEU A 993 17.53 26.84 52.07
CA LEU A 993 16.11 26.68 51.78
C LEU A 993 15.27 27.85 52.29
N ALA A 994 14.13 28.09 51.64
CA ALA A 994 13.15 29.11 52.01
C ALA A 994 12.50 28.90 53.39
N ASP A 995 12.60 27.67 53.95
CA ASP A 995 12.18 27.35 55.33
C ASP A 995 13.25 27.67 56.39
N GLY A 996 14.36 28.30 55.98
CA GLY A 996 15.47 28.70 56.85
C GLY A 996 16.47 27.57 57.16
N ARG A 997 16.28 26.36 56.63
CA ARG A 997 17.23 25.26 56.83
C ARG A 997 18.39 25.33 55.85
N HIS A 998 19.57 24.96 56.33
CA HIS A 998 20.72 24.58 55.50
C HIS A 998 20.83 23.06 55.46
N LEU A 999 20.84 22.47 54.26
CA LEU A 999 21.13 21.06 54.05
C LEU A 999 22.60 20.90 53.66
N ALA A 1000 23.43 20.43 54.59
CA ALA A 1000 24.82 20.10 54.28
C ALA A 1000 24.87 18.95 53.24
N ALA A 1001 25.68 19.13 52.20
CA ALA A 1001 25.83 18.15 51.13
C ALA A 1001 27.28 18.07 50.64
N ASP A 1002 27.79 16.86 50.51
CA ASP A 1002 29.03 16.53 49.80
C ASP A 1002 28.80 16.39 48.29
N VAL A 1003 27.57 16.05 47.89
CA VAL A 1003 27.19 15.75 46.51
C VAL A 1003 25.83 16.39 46.17
N ILE A 1004 25.73 17.04 45.02
CA ILE A 1004 24.48 17.55 44.45
C ILE A 1004 24.21 16.86 43.11
N VAL A 1005 23.07 16.19 43.01
CA VAL A 1005 22.58 15.54 41.79
C VAL A 1005 21.41 16.32 41.22
N CYS A 1006 21.61 16.98 40.09
CA CYS A 1006 20.54 17.66 39.38
C CYS A 1006 19.79 16.67 38.47
N ALA A 1007 18.60 16.23 38.88
CA ALA A 1007 17.70 15.37 38.11
C ALA A 1007 16.57 16.21 37.48
N THR A 1008 16.97 17.31 36.84
CA THR A 1008 16.10 18.46 36.52
C THR A 1008 15.43 18.41 35.14
N GLY A 1009 15.75 17.41 34.32
CA GLY A 1009 15.07 17.11 33.05
C GLY A 1009 15.76 17.68 31.81
N PHE A 1010 14.97 17.91 30.76
CA PHE A 1010 15.45 18.23 29.41
C PHE A 1010 14.74 19.46 28.82
N ASP A 1011 15.39 20.13 27.86
CA ASP A 1011 14.79 21.21 27.08
C ASP A 1011 13.84 20.68 26.00
N THR A 1012 12.55 20.75 26.32
CA THR A 1012 11.43 20.33 25.47
C THR A 1012 10.75 21.48 24.72
N SER A 1013 11.43 22.62 24.58
CA SER A 1013 10.95 23.79 23.81
C SER A 1013 10.76 23.56 22.30
N TYR A 1014 11.33 22.48 21.75
CA TYR A 1014 11.52 22.25 20.31
C TYR A 1014 12.39 23.30 19.57
N GLN A 1015 12.87 24.35 20.26
CA GLN A 1015 13.71 25.40 19.69
C GLN A 1015 15.16 24.93 19.60
N LEU A 1016 15.59 24.43 18.44
CA LEU A 1016 16.93 23.88 18.21
C LEU A 1016 18.04 24.94 18.39
N PRO A 1017 19.24 24.57 18.90
CA PRO A 1017 20.33 25.51 19.13
C PRO A 1017 21.07 25.94 17.84
N PHE A 1018 20.73 25.30 16.71
CA PHE A 1018 21.25 25.58 15.37
C PHE A 1018 20.10 25.89 14.40
N PRO A 1019 20.34 26.69 13.34
CA PRO A 1019 19.31 27.02 12.38
C PRO A 1019 19.02 25.85 11.44
N ILE A 1020 17.75 25.43 11.37
CA ILE A 1020 17.19 24.71 10.21
C ILE A 1020 16.39 25.73 9.40
N ILE A 1021 16.73 25.90 8.12
CA ILE A 1021 16.19 26.94 7.23
C ILE A 1021 15.53 26.26 6.03
N GLY A 1022 14.22 26.45 5.90
CA GLY A 1022 13.40 25.95 4.80
C GLY A 1022 13.26 26.96 3.65
N ARG A 1023 12.13 26.88 2.95
CA ARG A 1023 11.78 27.76 1.83
C ARG A 1023 11.74 29.23 2.22
N GLY A 1024 12.01 30.12 1.26
CA GLY A 1024 12.01 31.57 1.46
C GLY A 1024 13.01 32.08 2.49
N GLY A 1025 13.93 31.23 2.97
CA GLY A 1025 14.84 31.54 4.08
C GLY A 1025 14.20 31.47 5.48
N VAL A 1026 12.99 30.90 5.62
CA VAL A 1026 12.28 30.79 6.91
C VAL A 1026 12.97 29.78 7.82
N ALA A 1027 13.25 30.17 9.07
CA ALA A 1027 13.81 29.27 10.08
C ALA A 1027 12.71 28.44 10.77
N LEU A 1028 13.00 27.17 11.04
CA LEU A 1028 12.08 26.23 11.70
C LEU A 1028 11.66 26.71 13.09
N SER A 1029 12.59 27.32 13.82
CA SER A 1029 12.36 28.01 15.10
C SER A 1029 11.27 29.09 15.00
N THR A 1030 11.29 29.87 13.92
CA THR A 1030 10.27 30.89 13.62
C THR A 1030 8.94 30.26 13.23
N ARG A 1031 8.93 29.23 12.36
CA ARG A 1031 7.72 28.48 12.00
C ARG A 1031 7.05 27.79 13.20
N TRP A 1032 7.84 27.45 14.22
CA TRP A 1032 7.42 26.85 15.50
C TRP A 1032 7.24 27.87 16.65
N THR A 1033 7.09 29.16 16.33
CA THR A 1033 6.75 30.22 17.31
C THR A 1033 5.31 30.69 17.08
N PRO A 1034 4.43 30.75 18.10
CA PRO A 1034 4.69 30.52 19.54
C PRO A 1034 4.71 29.04 19.97
N HIS A 1035 4.21 28.13 19.13
CA HIS A 1035 4.11 26.70 19.42
C HIS A 1035 4.56 25.88 18.20
N PRO A 1036 5.16 24.69 18.41
CA PRO A 1036 5.65 23.87 17.32
C PRO A 1036 4.51 23.04 16.69
N GLU A 1037 4.47 23.02 15.35
CA GLU A 1037 3.40 22.41 14.55
C GLU A 1037 3.98 21.44 13.52
N THR A 1038 3.22 20.41 13.14
CA THR A 1038 3.62 19.41 12.13
C THR A 1038 2.39 18.82 11.44
N TYR A 1039 2.59 18.21 10.27
CA TYR A 1039 1.68 17.21 9.75
C TYR A 1039 1.99 15.85 10.39
N LEU A 1040 1.04 15.31 11.18
CA LEU A 1040 1.08 13.98 11.81
C LEU A 1040 2.38 13.66 12.59
N SER A 1041 3.06 14.65 13.17
CA SER A 1041 4.38 14.49 13.83
C SER A 1041 5.56 14.12 12.92
N LEU A 1042 5.37 14.19 11.60
CA LEU A 1042 6.31 13.68 10.59
C LEU A 1042 7.11 14.76 9.88
N CYS A 1043 6.50 15.89 9.55
CA CYS A 1043 7.05 16.92 8.64
C CYS A 1043 6.35 18.27 8.84
N VAL A 1044 6.88 19.33 8.23
CA VAL A 1044 6.40 20.72 8.38
C VAL A 1044 6.31 21.38 7.01
N ASP A 1045 5.29 22.21 6.81
CA ASP A 1045 5.12 23.04 5.61
C ASP A 1045 6.30 24.00 5.42
N GLY A 1046 6.81 24.13 4.20
CA GLY A 1046 8.01 24.93 3.90
C GLY A 1046 9.34 24.25 4.21
N PHE A 1047 9.35 22.97 4.65
CA PHE A 1047 10.57 22.19 4.94
C PHE A 1047 10.59 20.88 4.12
N PRO A 1048 10.75 20.94 2.78
CA PRO A 1048 10.57 19.78 1.92
C PRO A 1048 11.66 18.73 2.11
N ASN A 1049 11.35 17.46 1.85
CA ASN A 1049 12.29 16.33 1.97
C ASN A 1049 12.90 16.14 3.38
N MET A 1050 12.40 16.85 4.40
CA MET A 1050 12.79 16.67 5.81
C MET A 1050 11.68 15.99 6.59
N PHE A 1051 12.00 14.83 7.17
CA PHE A 1051 11.09 14.06 8.02
C PHE A 1051 11.68 13.86 9.41
N PHE A 1052 10.83 13.85 10.43
CA PHE A 1052 11.21 13.69 11.83
C PHE A 1052 10.78 12.32 12.35
N SER A 1053 11.57 11.76 13.27
CA SER A 1053 11.02 10.92 14.33
C SER A 1053 11.11 11.65 15.65
N ASN A 1054 10.09 11.46 16.49
CA ASN A 1054 9.90 12.19 17.74
C ASN A 1054 9.77 13.72 17.59
N GLY A 1055 9.10 14.17 16.53
CA GLY A 1055 8.69 15.57 16.35
C GLY A 1055 7.56 16.03 17.30
N PRO A 1056 7.02 17.24 17.12
CA PRO A 1056 5.82 17.69 17.81
C PRO A 1056 4.67 16.67 17.73
N ASN A 1057 3.98 16.45 18.84
CA ASN A 1057 2.88 15.48 19.04
C ASN A 1057 3.25 14.00 18.86
N SER A 1058 4.52 13.60 19.04
CA SER A 1058 4.97 12.25 18.70
C SER A 1058 4.88 11.17 19.78
N ALA A 1059 4.70 11.49 21.06
CA ALA A 1059 4.89 10.52 22.15
C ALA A 1059 3.56 10.00 22.73
N THR A 1060 3.61 8.86 23.43
CA THR A 1060 2.45 8.27 24.11
C THR A 1060 2.46 8.54 25.61
N GLY A 1061 1.26 8.73 26.18
CA GLY A 1061 1.06 8.81 27.62
C GLY A 1061 1.15 7.45 28.33
N THR A 1062 0.78 6.36 27.64
CA THR A 1062 0.54 5.03 28.23
C THR A 1062 1.27 3.86 27.54
N ASN A 1063 2.08 4.09 26.50
CA ASN A 1063 2.70 3.02 25.70
C ASN A 1063 4.18 3.28 25.34
N SER A 1064 4.77 2.36 24.58
CA SER A 1064 6.08 2.36 23.95
C SER A 1064 6.16 3.39 22.82
N VAL A 1065 7.26 4.15 22.80
CA VAL A 1065 7.56 5.09 21.71
C VAL A 1065 8.17 4.40 20.49
N LEU A 1066 8.76 3.21 20.65
CA LEU A 1066 9.39 2.47 19.53
C LEU A 1066 8.35 2.04 18.48
N LEU A 1067 7.16 1.61 18.92
CA LEU A 1067 6.05 1.29 18.02
C LEU A 1067 5.65 2.50 17.15
N MET A 1068 5.64 3.70 17.75
CA MET A 1068 5.32 4.95 17.04
C MET A 1068 6.44 5.31 16.04
N MET A 1069 7.68 5.19 16.51
CA MET A 1069 8.92 5.48 15.79
C MET A 1069 9.08 4.61 14.53
N GLU A 1070 8.86 3.29 14.60
CA GLU A 1070 8.89 2.41 13.43
C GLU A 1070 7.90 2.85 12.34
N HIS A 1071 6.71 3.30 12.74
CA HIS A 1071 5.70 3.78 11.81
C HIS A 1071 6.02 5.18 11.23
N GLN A 1072 6.65 6.06 12.00
CA GLN A 1072 7.19 7.33 11.49
C GLN A 1072 8.30 7.10 10.46
N ILE A 1073 9.25 6.21 10.78
CA ILE A 1073 10.34 5.80 9.89
C ILE A 1073 9.78 5.21 8.59
N MET A 1074 8.84 4.26 8.69
CA MET A 1074 8.23 3.65 7.50
C MET A 1074 7.43 4.65 6.66
N TYR A 1075 6.89 5.73 7.24
CA TYR A 1075 6.31 6.83 6.47
C TYR A 1075 7.39 7.61 5.71
N ALA A 1076 8.45 8.05 6.39
CA ALA A 1076 9.57 8.77 5.77
C ALA A 1076 10.25 7.95 4.65
N VAL A 1077 10.42 6.64 4.86
CA VAL A 1077 10.95 5.69 3.85
C VAL A 1077 10.03 5.58 2.64
N ARG A 1078 8.70 5.57 2.82
CA ARG A 1078 7.74 5.60 1.70
C ARG A 1078 7.78 6.95 0.97
N ALA A 1079 7.93 8.06 1.69
CA ALA A 1079 8.05 9.39 1.10
C ALA A 1079 9.32 9.51 0.23
N ALA A 1080 10.48 9.10 0.75
CA ALA A 1080 11.73 9.02 -0.01
C ALA A 1080 11.61 8.08 -1.23
N ARG A 1081 10.91 6.94 -1.09
CA ARG A 1081 10.66 6.03 -2.23
C ARG A 1081 9.73 6.62 -3.28
N LYS A 1082 8.72 7.41 -2.90
CA LYS A 1082 7.87 8.16 -3.84
C LYS A 1082 8.70 9.23 -4.56
N LEU A 1083 9.48 10.01 -3.82
CA LEU A 1083 10.40 11.01 -4.36
C LEU A 1083 11.38 10.43 -5.40
N GLN A 1084 11.89 9.23 -5.12
CA GLN A 1084 12.79 8.50 -6.01
C GLN A 1084 12.09 7.92 -7.25
N ARG A 1085 10.97 7.21 -7.07
CA ARG A 1085 10.24 6.52 -8.15
C ARG A 1085 9.60 7.50 -9.12
N GLU A 1086 8.88 8.48 -8.62
CA GLU A 1086 8.14 9.45 -9.44
C GLU A 1086 9.02 10.62 -9.90
N ARG A 1087 10.34 10.52 -9.68
CA ARG A 1087 11.35 11.52 -10.07
C ARG A 1087 10.94 12.93 -9.61
N LEU A 1088 10.61 13.03 -8.33
CA LEU A 1088 10.25 14.29 -7.71
C LEU A 1088 11.49 14.96 -7.13
N LYS A 1089 11.47 16.29 -7.16
CA LYS A 1089 12.46 17.20 -6.59
C LYS A 1089 12.16 17.46 -5.12
N SER A 1090 10.89 17.70 -4.80
CA SER A 1090 10.45 17.97 -3.43
C SER A 1090 9.15 17.21 -3.07
N ILE A 1091 9.01 16.91 -1.77
CA ILE A 1091 7.77 16.51 -1.10
C ILE A 1091 7.65 17.27 0.22
N GLU A 1092 6.53 17.95 0.44
CA GLU A 1092 6.22 18.66 1.70
C GLU A 1092 4.72 18.61 1.99
N PRO A 1093 4.28 18.65 3.26
CA PRO A 1093 2.86 18.69 3.59
C PRO A 1093 2.26 20.04 3.21
N LYS A 1094 0.98 20.03 2.82
CA LYS A 1094 0.20 21.24 2.57
C LYS A 1094 -0.03 22.02 3.88
N PRO A 1095 0.09 23.37 3.90
CA PRO A 1095 -0.11 24.16 5.11
C PRO A 1095 -1.45 23.93 5.81
N GLU A 1096 -2.53 23.80 5.03
CA GLU A 1096 -3.87 23.51 5.55
C GLU A 1096 -3.99 22.09 6.14
N ALA A 1097 -3.19 21.13 5.66
CA ALA A 1097 -3.13 19.79 6.23
C ALA A 1097 -2.35 19.75 7.57
N VAL A 1098 -1.36 20.64 7.74
CA VAL A 1098 -0.72 20.89 9.05
C VAL A 1098 -1.73 21.52 10.02
N THR A 1099 -2.45 22.55 9.55
CA THR A 1099 -3.45 23.29 10.33
C THR A 1099 -4.60 22.38 10.80
N ASP A 1100 -5.13 21.52 9.92
CA ASP A 1100 -6.17 20.55 10.26
C ASP A 1100 -5.71 19.55 11.35
N PHE A 1101 -4.43 19.14 11.34
CA PHE A 1101 -3.91 18.23 12.38
C PHE A 1101 -3.69 18.95 13.71
N VAL A 1102 -3.22 20.20 13.69
CA VAL A 1102 -3.10 21.04 14.89
C VAL A 1102 -4.49 21.27 15.51
N ASN A 1103 -5.52 21.54 14.70
CA ASN A 1103 -6.90 21.66 15.16
C ASN A 1103 -7.46 20.34 15.71
N TYR A 1104 -7.21 19.21 15.02
CA TYR A 1104 -7.55 17.87 15.53
C TYR A 1104 -6.92 17.62 16.91
N ALA A 1105 -5.61 17.87 17.05
CA ALA A 1105 -4.88 17.67 18.31
C ALA A 1105 -5.40 18.57 19.43
N LYS A 1106 -5.54 19.87 19.15
CA LYS A 1106 -6.08 20.90 20.06
C LYS A 1106 -7.46 20.50 20.61
N ASN A 1107 -8.37 20.05 19.74
CA ASN A 1107 -9.70 19.63 20.17
C ASN A 1107 -9.68 18.25 20.86
N TYR A 1108 -8.78 17.33 20.48
CA TYR A 1108 -8.68 16.01 21.10
C TYR A 1108 -8.22 16.12 22.55
N PHE A 1109 -7.25 16.98 22.86
CA PHE A 1109 -6.72 17.07 24.22
C PHE A 1109 -7.69 17.71 25.22
N LYS A 1110 -8.66 18.54 24.77
CA LYS A 1110 -9.71 19.15 25.63
C LYS A 1110 -10.46 18.11 26.51
N LYS A 1111 -10.68 16.90 26.00
CA LYS A 1111 -11.40 15.80 26.69
C LYS A 1111 -10.49 14.88 27.52
N THR A 1112 -9.23 15.24 27.73
CA THR A 1112 -8.22 14.39 28.39
C THR A 1112 -7.61 15.04 29.62
N VAL A 1113 -7.08 14.21 30.53
CA VAL A 1113 -6.33 14.65 31.72
C VAL A 1113 -5.14 15.57 31.38
N PHE A 1114 -4.58 15.44 30.17
CA PHE A 1114 -3.48 16.29 29.71
C PHE A 1114 -3.86 17.78 29.56
N ALA A 1115 -5.17 18.11 29.51
CA ALA A 1115 -5.65 19.49 29.54
C ALA A 1115 -5.56 20.14 30.93
N GLU A 1116 -5.55 19.38 32.03
CA GLU A 1116 -5.47 19.94 33.39
C GLU A 1116 -4.25 20.87 33.56
N PRO A 1117 -4.33 21.95 34.38
CA PRO A 1117 -3.32 23.01 34.51
C PRO A 1117 -2.05 22.56 35.28
N VAL A 1118 -1.41 21.50 34.78
CA VAL A 1118 -0.25 20.84 35.37
C VAL A 1118 0.99 21.11 34.53
N LYS A 1119 2.04 21.65 35.15
CA LYS A 1119 3.35 21.77 34.50
C LYS A 1119 3.89 20.37 34.18
N SER A 1120 4.03 20.08 32.89
CA SER A 1120 4.56 18.83 32.31
C SER A 1120 5.36 19.16 31.06
N TRP A 1121 6.32 18.30 30.68
CA TRP A 1121 7.07 18.48 29.42
C TRP A 1121 6.19 18.37 28.18
N TYR A 1122 5.00 17.76 28.31
CA TYR A 1122 3.96 17.75 27.28
C TYR A 1122 3.50 19.16 26.85
N LYS A 1123 3.67 20.16 27.73
CA LYS A 1123 3.23 21.55 27.58
C LYS A 1123 4.40 22.50 27.88
N PRO A 1124 5.41 22.61 26.99
CA PRO A 1124 6.63 23.38 27.24
C PRO A 1124 6.37 24.87 27.47
N SER A 1125 5.32 25.43 26.85
CA SER A 1125 4.91 26.83 27.01
C SER A 1125 4.27 27.16 28.37
N GLY A 1126 3.94 26.17 29.22
CA GLY A 1126 3.39 26.38 30.56
C GLY A 1126 2.23 25.46 30.91
N PRO A 1127 1.67 25.55 32.14
CA PRO A 1127 0.56 24.70 32.59
C PRO A 1127 -0.69 24.81 31.71
N GLU A 1128 -1.01 26.00 31.23
CA GLU A 1128 -2.15 26.30 30.33
C GLU A 1128 -1.78 26.15 28.83
N GLY A 1129 -0.55 25.75 28.51
CA GLY A 1129 -0.08 25.66 27.12
C GLY A 1129 -0.73 24.52 26.32
N PRO A 1130 -0.66 24.53 24.99
CA PRO A 1130 -1.11 23.42 24.18
C PRO A 1130 -0.27 22.16 24.44
N VAL A 1131 -0.92 21.00 24.36
CA VAL A 1131 -0.25 19.68 24.44
C VAL A 1131 0.43 19.40 23.11
N VAL A 1132 1.74 19.64 23.04
CA VAL A 1132 2.59 19.44 21.86
C VAL A 1132 3.60 18.31 22.03
N GLY A 1133 3.69 17.69 23.20
CA GLY A 1133 4.55 16.50 23.40
C GLY A 1133 3.92 15.16 23.01
N LEU A 1134 2.58 15.07 22.94
CA LEU A 1134 1.84 13.81 22.86
C LEU A 1134 1.04 13.65 21.56
N TRP A 1135 0.87 12.40 21.13
CA TRP A 1135 -0.03 12.03 20.04
C TRP A 1135 -1.50 12.17 20.46
N PRO A 1136 -2.37 12.79 19.64
CA PRO A 1136 -3.79 12.90 19.93
C PRO A 1136 -4.53 11.58 19.64
N GLY A 1137 -4.37 10.60 20.53
CA GLY A 1137 -5.06 9.32 20.47
C GLY A 1137 -4.26 8.19 21.10
N SER A 1138 -4.74 6.97 20.88
CA SER A 1138 -4.04 5.75 21.32
C SER A 1138 -2.85 5.37 20.42
N ALA A 1139 -2.02 4.41 20.85
CA ALA A 1139 -0.97 3.85 19.99
C ALA A 1139 -1.55 3.05 18.79
N PRO A 1140 -2.64 2.26 18.94
CA PRO A 1140 -3.38 1.69 17.83
C PRO A 1140 -3.97 2.75 16.89
N HIS A 1141 -4.45 3.89 17.41
CA HIS A 1141 -4.90 5.02 16.58
C HIS A 1141 -3.76 5.56 15.68
N LEU A 1142 -2.55 5.76 16.24
CA LEU A 1142 -1.37 6.13 15.45
C LEU A 1142 -1.04 5.06 14.39
N TYR A 1143 -0.99 3.79 14.79
CA TYR A 1143 -0.71 2.67 13.87
C TYR A 1143 -1.70 2.65 12.69
N ARG A 1144 -3.00 2.77 12.99
CA ARG A 1144 -4.08 2.75 12.00
C ARG A 1144 -4.02 3.94 11.04
N THR A 1145 -3.49 5.07 11.50
CA THR A 1145 -3.24 6.29 10.74
C THR A 1145 -1.99 6.15 9.86
N MET A 1146 -0.81 6.00 10.46
CA MET A 1146 0.48 6.04 9.74
C MET A 1146 0.72 4.86 8.79
N ARG A 1147 -0.02 3.74 8.93
CA ARG A 1147 0.07 2.60 7.98
C ARG A 1147 -0.33 2.97 6.55
N SER A 1148 -1.13 4.02 6.32
CA SER A 1148 -1.64 4.42 5.01
C SER A 1148 -1.47 5.92 4.76
N PRO A 1149 -0.37 6.36 4.12
CA PRO A 1149 -0.14 7.76 3.77
C PRO A 1149 -1.25 8.36 2.89
N ARG A 1150 -1.64 9.60 3.19
CA ARG A 1150 -2.53 10.44 2.40
C ARG A 1150 -1.68 11.32 1.49
N TRP A 1151 -1.36 10.82 0.28
CA TRP A 1151 -0.51 11.55 -0.66
C TRP A 1151 -1.19 12.83 -1.19
N GLU A 1152 -2.52 12.91 -1.12
CA GLU A 1152 -3.28 14.11 -1.47
C GLU A 1152 -3.06 15.31 -0.50
N ASP A 1153 -2.53 15.07 0.70
CA ASP A 1153 -2.21 16.11 1.70
C ASP A 1153 -0.82 16.76 1.48
N PHE A 1154 -0.12 16.42 0.40
CA PHE A 1154 1.23 16.90 0.10
C PHE A 1154 1.30 17.72 -1.20
N ASN A 1155 2.27 18.62 -1.24
CA ASN A 1155 2.71 19.31 -2.45
C ASN A 1155 3.97 18.64 -3.02
N TYR A 1156 4.14 18.72 -4.34
CA TYR A 1156 5.17 18.01 -5.09
C TYR A 1156 5.78 18.89 -6.18
N GLU A 1157 7.11 19.01 -6.20
CA GLU A 1157 7.82 19.51 -7.39
C GLU A 1157 8.39 18.34 -8.21
N ARG A 1158 8.28 18.41 -9.54
CA ARG A 1158 8.92 17.46 -10.47
C ARG A 1158 10.42 17.77 -10.57
N LEU A 1159 11.26 16.74 -10.72
CA LEU A 1159 12.71 16.91 -10.95
C LEU A 1159 13.04 17.19 -12.42
N ASP A 1160 12.20 16.70 -13.33
CA ASP A 1160 12.34 16.88 -14.77
C ASP A 1160 11.39 17.99 -15.28
N HIS A 1161 11.86 18.82 -16.21
CA HIS A 1161 11.10 19.95 -16.78
C HIS A 1161 10.04 19.50 -17.82
N THR A 1162 8.96 18.89 -17.33
CA THR A 1162 7.88 18.34 -18.15
C THR A 1162 6.50 18.75 -17.65
N ASN A 1163 5.59 19.00 -18.59
CA ASN A 1163 4.19 19.31 -18.28
C ASN A 1163 3.35 18.05 -18.00
N ASN A 1164 3.79 16.86 -18.44
CA ASN A 1164 3.04 15.61 -18.24
C ASN A 1164 3.30 15.04 -16.83
N GLY A 1165 2.26 14.98 -15.99
CA GLY A 1165 2.29 14.40 -14.65
C GLY A 1165 2.55 12.88 -14.60
N LEU A 1166 2.42 12.19 -15.72
CA LEU A 1166 2.73 10.77 -15.89
C LEU A 1166 4.09 10.52 -16.57
N TYR A 1167 4.95 11.53 -16.70
CA TYR A 1167 6.32 11.36 -17.22
C TYR A 1167 7.14 10.29 -16.48
N TRP A 1168 6.81 10.00 -15.21
CA TRP A 1168 7.41 8.92 -14.42
C TRP A 1168 7.14 7.50 -14.95
N LEU A 1169 6.18 7.31 -15.85
CA LEU A 1169 5.98 6.04 -16.58
C LEU A 1169 7.19 5.70 -17.47
N GLY A 1170 7.99 6.70 -17.86
CA GLY A 1170 9.20 6.49 -18.64
C GLY A 1170 8.91 6.05 -20.07
N ASP A 1171 9.67 5.08 -20.56
CA ASP A 1171 9.64 4.63 -21.96
C ASP A 1171 8.71 3.44 -22.23
N GLY A 1172 7.93 3.03 -21.22
CA GLY A 1172 7.01 1.90 -21.28
C GLY A 1172 7.63 0.53 -20.96
N MET A 1173 8.88 0.46 -20.51
CA MET A 1173 9.54 -0.80 -20.14
C MET A 1173 9.98 -0.87 -18.66
N THR A 1174 10.40 -2.05 -18.24
CA THR A 1174 11.03 -2.32 -16.93
C THR A 1174 12.50 -2.71 -17.07
N HIS A 1175 13.28 -2.51 -16.01
CA HIS A 1175 14.73 -2.79 -16.02
C HIS A 1175 15.07 -4.22 -16.49
N ALA A 1176 14.28 -5.20 -16.05
CA ALA A 1176 14.43 -6.61 -16.42
C ALA A 1176 14.22 -6.88 -17.92
N GLU A 1177 13.51 -6.03 -18.64
CA GLU A 1177 13.26 -6.14 -20.08
C GLU A 1177 14.40 -5.48 -20.90
N THR A 1178 15.08 -4.48 -20.33
CA THR A 1178 16.27 -3.86 -20.93
C THR A 1178 17.55 -4.67 -20.73
N MET A 1179 17.68 -5.37 -19.61
CA MET A 1179 18.88 -6.14 -19.27
C MET A 1179 18.84 -7.57 -19.83
N GLU A 1180 20.02 -8.09 -20.16
CA GLU A 1180 20.21 -9.51 -20.48
C GLU A 1180 20.35 -10.32 -19.19
N ASN A 1181 19.73 -11.51 -19.15
CA ASN A 1181 19.73 -12.47 -18.03
C ASN A 1181 19.00 -12.04 -16.74
N GLU A 1182 18.28 -10.92 -16.72
CA GLU A 1182 17.41 -10.52 -15.60
C GLU A 1182 16.10 -11.32 -15.53
N ASP A 1183 15.53 -11.39 -14.32
CA ASP A 1183 14.29 -12.13 -14.01
C ASP A 1183 13.03 -11.29 -14.31
N ARG A 1184 12.19 -11.79 -15.22
CA ARG A 1184 11.02 -11.10 -15.79
C ARG A 1184 9.70 -11.67 -15.24
N THR A 1185 9.70 -12.27 -14.04
CA THR A 1185 8.57 -13.08 -13.51
C THR A 1185 8.16 -12.76 -12.06
#